data_AF-A0A4R7ZWD0-F1
#
_entry.id   AF-A0A4R7ZWD0-F1
#
_cell.length_a   1.000
_cell.length_b   1.000
_cell.length_c   1.000
_cell.angle_alpha   90.00
_cell.angle_beta   90.00
_cell.angle_gamma   90.00
#
_symmetry.space_group_name_H-M   'P 1'
#
loop_
_entity.id
_entity.type
_entity.pdbx_description
1 polymer ?
#
loop_
_entity_poly.entity_id
_entity_poly.type
_entity_poly.pdbx_seq_one_letter_code
_entity_poly.pdbx_strand_id
1 'polypeptide(L)'
;MAPAAPWLIDRGDLVAALDRASTRQVTIISAPAGSGKTSLLRAWAGRPGHRVAVVQVQRGQQDDQEFWLAVLDAISQGPRAATPDFNAKATVDQVLSELAGGVTLIIDDLHELNSPEALAQLTRLLTNLPPQAHAILTMRHDVRLRLHQLRLAGELAEIRAADLRFSERETRDLLDAAGITLSASGAALLHQRTEGWAAGLRLAALSLAGHPDPERFVAEFSGNDRTVAEYLIAEMLERRPPDVQDLLVRTSLLDRVNGELADLLTGRPGSEGTLLELEDANAFVVSLDPERTWFRYHHLFSDLLRLQLRATLPEEVPVLHRRAAEWFIAHGQVVEAIRHTREAGDWVDAARLLADHAFSLTLDGRAQTMQALVRDFPKGADHPELALVRAMGDLEQGRLDQAAAQLALAEAHVQATPPERRRRLQVAVASLTLSLARRRGQLAGVIEQAGFLASGQFDGDIALGSDLRAVALMNLGTAEAWTLGLPAAPDAERHLREGAALARQIGRPYLEVGCLAQLGFASLVLQSFAETQRRCREAIALAERYGWGTEPVIAPALIMLAATLIWTGEFDEGEQWLQRTRQALRTDTGPDITLLLHQTAGLLHAGRGRHQEALEEFGVAEHLGSQLEDSPALATRTTRWLLATQARLGMVGEARALLATLDDERAGSGEIRNAFAVIRLAEGEPAAALAAVAEVLDGTALVFGDVTVIEAHLLAGLAHHELGNRRAANQAAEQALALAESDRLVLPFAITGSRELLEALPRHETAHAALLTEILDSLHGAPPPAKESSSLPPTAELSPGELRVLRYLPTNLSRHEIAGQLYVSPNTISTHLRNIYAKLQVRDRSSAVRRARELRLLAAGRRTK
;
A
#
# COMPACT_ATOMS: atom_id res chain seq x y z
N MET A 1 -2.88 13.51 60.30
CA MET A 1 -2.42 13.25 58.91
C MET A 1 -0.96 12.82 58.95
N ALA A 2 -0.64 11.67 58.35
CA ALA A 2 0.74 11.17 58.22
C ALA A 2 1.57 12.06 57.26
N PRO A 3 2.92 12.10 57.38
CA PRO A 3 3.78 12.96 56.57
C PRO A 3 3.67 12.66 55.06
N ALA A 4 4.01 13.65 54.23
CA ALA A 4 3.98 13.57 52.77
C ALA A 4 4.72 12.32 52.28
N ALA A 5 4.08 11.56 51.38
CA ALA A 5 4.68 10.37 50.81
C ALA A 5 5.96 10.75 50.03
N PRO A 6 7.05 9.97 50.12
CA PRO A 6 8.23 10.19 49.28
C PRO A 6 7.84 10.13 47.79
N TRP A 7 8.36 11.07 47.00
CA TRP A 7 8.24 11.18 45.53
C TRP A 7 6.91 11.71 44.95
N LEU A 8 6.25 12.64 45.65
CA LEU A 8 5.12 13.35 45.06
C LEU A 8 5.62 14.40 44.05
N ILE A 9 5.30 14.23 42.75
CA ILE A 9 5.59 15.21 41.71
C ILE A 9 4.44 16.19 41.51
N ASP A 10 4.75 17.41 41.06
CA ASP A 10 3.74 18.42 40.73
C ASP A 10 3.13 18.12 39.35
N ARG A 11 1.88 17.68 39.34
CA ARG A 11 1.10 17.41 38.12
C ARG A 11 0.23 18.62 37.77
N GLY A 12 0.87 19.77 37.54
CA GLY A 12 0.21 21.07 37.37
C GLY A 12 -0.94 21.08 36.36
N ASP A 13 -0.79 20.36 35.23
CA ASP A 13 -1.82 20.25 34.20
C ASP A 13 -3.07 19.50 34.68
N LEU A 14 -2.90 18.44 35.46
CA LEU A 14 -3.98 17.64 36.04
C LEU A 14 -4.66 18.37 37.19
N VAL A 15 -3.89 19.09 38.02
CA VAL A 15 -4.47 19.94 39.07
C VAL A 15 -5.25 21.09 38.44
N ALA A 16 -4.75 21.71 37.37
CA ALA A 16 -5.49 22.72 36.61
C ALA A 16 -6.74 22.15 35.92
N ALA A 17 -6.72 20.87 35.51
CA ALA A 17 -7.90 20.18 35.01
C ALA A 17 -8.95 20.00 36.12
N LEU A 18 -8.53 19.65 37.33
CA LEU A 18 -9.41 19.59 38.50
C LEU A 18 -9.94 20.99 38.90
N ASP A 19 -9.13 22.05 38.78
CA ASP A 19 -9.57 23.44 38.98
C ASP A 19 -10.69 23.80 38.00
N ARG A 20 -10.54 23.45 36.71
CA ARG A 20 -11.59 23.64 35.70
C ARG A 20 -12.82 22.77 35.96
N ALA A 21 -12.64 21.53 36.42
CA ALA A 21 -13.75 20.65 36.78
C ALA A 21 -14.52 21.18 38.01
N SER A 22 -13.83 21.84 38.94
CA SER A 22 -14.41 22.41 40.16
C SER A 22 -15.33 23.60 39.92
N THR A 23 -15.37 24.15 38.70
CA THR A 23 -16.36 25.17 38.31
C THR A 23 -17.74 24.59 38.02
N ARG A 24 -17.87 23.25 37.95
CA ARG A 24 -19.15 22.54 37.78
C ARG A 24 -19.72 22.15 39.14
N GLN A 25 -21.00 21.83 39.23
CA GLN A 25 -21.61 21.43 40.50
C GLN A 25 -21.03 20.12 41.08
N VAL A 26 -20.75 19.12 40.24
CA VAL A 26 -20.24 17.81 40.65
C VAL A 26 -19.07 17.36 39.78
N THR A 27 -17.99 16.86 40.40
CA THR A 27 -16.87 16.19 39.73
C THR A 27 -16.80 14.73 40.15
N ILE A 28 -16.72 13.82 39.18
CA ILE A 28 -16.46 12.40 39.40
C ILE A 28 -15.03 12.06 38.99
N ILE A 29 -14.29 11.41 39.88
CA ILE A 29 -12.97 10.84 39.59
C ILE A 29 -13.06 9.31 39.69
N SER A 30 -13.12 8.64 38.55
CA SER A 30 -13.29 7.18 38.46
C SER A 30 -12.09 6.53 37.77
N ALA A 31 -11.34 5.73 38.52
CA ALA A 31 -10.13 5.07 38.03
C ALA A 31 -9.71 3.91 38.94
N PRO A 32 -8.92 2.94 38.45
CA PRO A 32 -8.51 1.79 39.26
C PRO A 32 -7.68 2.17 40.50
N ALA A 33 -7.50 1.20 41.39
CA ALA A 33 -6.61 1.31 42.54
C ALA A 33 -5.19 1.71 42.08
N GLY A 34 -4.51 2.54 42.86
CA GLY A 34 -3.15 2.97 42.54
C GLY A 34 -3.02 4.00 41.41
N SER A 35 -4.11 4.51 40.84
CA SER A 35 -4.07 5.56 39.78
C SER A 35 -3.70 6.97 40.29
N GLY A 36 -3.56 7.16 41.61
CA GLY A 36 -3.18 8.45 42.20
C GLY A 36 -4.33 9.39 42.56
N LYS A 37 -5.60 8.93 42.57
CA LYS A 37 -6.80 9.74 42.91
C LYS A 37 -6.65 10.51 44.23
N THR A 38 -6.38 9.81 45.34
CA THR A 38 -6.23 10.43 46.66
C THR A 38 -5.01 11.38 46.72
N SER A 39 -3.94 11.08 45.99
CA SER A 39 -2.77 11.98 45.91
C SER A 39 -3.10 13.28 45.17
N LEU A 40 -3.86 13.20 44.07
CA LEU A 40 -4.36 14.36 43.33
C LEU A 40 -5.23 15.23 44.23
N LEU A 41 -6.19 14.63 44.94
CA LEU A 41 -7.07 15.37 45.85
C LEU A 41 -6.31 16.05 46.98
N ARG A 42 -5.30 15.40 47.55
CA ARG A 42 -4.45 16.00 48.59
C ARG A 42 -3.65 17.19 48.05
N ALA A 43 -3.08 17.07 46.85
CA ALA A 43 -2.34 18.17 46.22
C ALA A 43 -3.26 19.36 45.91
N TRP A 44 -4.48 19.10 45.47
CA TRP A 44 -5.47 20.13 45.16
C TRP A 44 -6.03 20.81 46.44
N ALA A 45 -6.47 20.01 47.43
CA ALA A 45 -7.04 20.52 48.68
C ALA A 45 -6.02 21.27 49.56
N GLY A 46 -4.71 21.03 49.35
CA GLY A 46 -3.64 21.77 50.03
C GLY A 46 -3.39 23.19 49.52
N ARG A 47 -4.01 23.61 48.41
CA ARG A 47 -3.85 24.96 47.85
C ARG A 47 -4.68 26.00 48.64
N PRO A 48 -4.13 27.20 48.88
CA PRO A 48 -4.85 28.26 49.58
C PRO A 48 -6.06 28.74 48.76
N GLY A 49 -7.22 28.88 49.41
CA GLY A 49 -8.44 29.43 48.80
C GLY A 49 -9.65 28.50 48.80
N HIS A 50 -9.49 27.22 49.15
CA HIS A 50 -10.60 26.26 49.20
C HIS A 50 -10.95 25.90 50.65
N ARG A 51 -12.24 25.95 51.01
CA ARG A 51 -12.75 25.41 52.26
C ARG A 51 -13.26 23.99 51.97
N VAL A 52 -12.49 22.98 52.36
CA VAL A 52 -12.73 21.58 51.96
C VAL A 52 -13.16 20.73 53.15
N ALA A 53 -14.21 19.92 52.96
CA ALA A 53 -14.62 18.86 53.87
C ALA A 53 -14.34 17.50 53.22
N VAL A 54 -13.51 16.67 53.83
CA VAL A 54 -13.10 15.37 53.26
C VAL A 54 -13.70 14.23 54.07
N VAL A 55 -14.42 13.35 53.40
CA VAL A 55 -15.06 12.16 53.96
C VAL A 55 -14.45 10.95 53.28
N GLN A 56 -13.86 10.04 54.06
CA GLN A 56 -13.39 8.75 53.56
C GLN A 56 -14.44 7.70 53.92
N VAL A 57 -15.01 7.03 52.92
CA VAL A 57 -16.00 5.97 53.15
C VAL A 57 -15.28 4.74 53.71
N GLN A 58 -15.82 4.19 54.80
CA GLN A 58 -15.27 2.98 55.40
C GLN A 58 -15.59 1.75 54.55
N ARG A 59 -14.71 0.76 54.61
CA ARG A 59 -14.82 -0.46 53.82
C ARG A 59 -16.11 -1.20 54.13
N GLY A 60 -16.92 -1.46 53.11
CA GLY A 60 -18.20 -2.16 53.27
C GLY A 60 -19.24 -1.41 54.10
N GLN A 61 -19.24 -0.08 54.10
CA GLN A 61 -20.21 0.74 54.83
C GLN A 61 -21.64 0.41 54.39
N GLN A 62 -22.47 -0.07 55.33
CA GLN A 62 -23.89 -0.40 55.10
C GLN A 62 -24.85 0.51 55.87
N ASP A 63 -24.38 1.19 56.91
CA ASP A 63 -25.20 2.06 57.75
C ASP A 63 -25.24 3.49 57.18
N ASP A 64 -26.44 4.01 56.92
CA ASP A 64 -26.65 5.34 56.36
C ASP A 64 -26.46 6.45 57.40
N GLN A 65 -26.82 6.21 58.66
CA GLN A 65 -26.61 7.15 59.76
C GLN A 65 -25.12 7.41 60.00
N GLU A 66 -24.32 6.36 60.10
CA GLU A 66 -22.87 6.49 60.28
C GLU A 66 -22.21 7.25 59.12
N PHE A 67 -22.63 6.98 57.89
CA PHE A 67 -22.14 7.71 56.71
C PHE A 67 -22.45 9.20 56.80
N TRP A 68 -23.70 9.58 57.08
CA TRP A 68 -24.09 10.99 57.13
C TRP A 68 -23.53 11.73 58.35
N LEU A 69 -23.32 11.05 59.47
CA LEU A 69 -22.60 11.62 60.61
C LEU A 69 -21.15 11.92 60.23
N ALA A 70 -20.46 11.01 59.54
CA ALA A 70 -19.11 11.27 59.04
C ALA A 70 -19.05 12.47 58.07
N VAL A 71 -20.09 12.64 57.22
CA VAL A 71 -20.22 13.82 56.35
C VAL A 71 -20.38 15.12 57.16
N LEU A 72 -21.27 15.12 58.15
CA LEU A 72 -21.51 16.29 58.99
C LEU A 72 -20.31 16.65 59.88
N ASP A 73 -19.61 15.65 60.40
CA ASP A 73 -18.40 15.83 61.21
C ASP A 73 -17.29 16.47 60.36
N ALA A 74 -17.14 16.04 59.10
CA ALA A 74 -16.17 16.62 58.17
C ALA A 74 -16.47 18.09 57.81
N ILE A 75 -17.76 18.46 57.72
CA ILE A 75 -18.17 19.83 57.37
C ILE A 75 -18.10 20.77 58.59
N SER A 76 -18.60 20.32 59.74
CA SER A 76 -18.74 21.15 60.95
C SER A 76 -17.54 21.09 61.91
N GLN A 77 -16.54 20.26 61.63
CA GLN A 77 -15.30 20.11 62.41
C GLN A 77 -15.53 19.78 63.89
N GLY A 78 -16.43 18.85 64.19
CA GLY A 78 -16.66 18.34 65.55
C GLY A 78 -17.52 17.07 65.56
N PRO A 79 -17.28 16.12 66.49
CA PRO A 79 -17.94 14.82 66.48
C PRO A 79 -19.41 14.91 66.92
N ARG A 80 -20.31 14.30 66.15
CA ARG A 80 -21.74 14.17 66.48
C ARG A 80 -22.08 12.75 66.93
N ALA A 81 -22.99 12.62 67.89
CA ALA A 81 -23.42 11.32 68.41
C ALA A 81 -24.58 10.73 67.59
N ALA A 82 -24.60 9.40 67.45
CA ALA A 82 -25.70 8.67 66.84
C ALA A 82 -26.99 8.79 67.68
N THR A 83 -28.13 8.83 66.98
CA THR A 83 -29.47 8.97 67.56
C THR A 83 -30.40 7.85 67.09
N PRO A 84 -31.21 7.22 67.96
CA PRO A 84 -32.17 6.18 67.56
C PRO A 84 -33.20 6.64 66.51
N ASP A 85 -33.59 7.92 66.56
CA ASP A 85 -34.55 8.55 65.63
C ASP A 85 -33.85 9.24 64.45
N PHE A 86 -32.93 8.54 63.77
CA PHE A 86 -32.22 9.11 62.62
C PHE A 86 -33.18 9.54 61.50
N ASN A 87 -33.22 10.83 61.20
CA ASN A 87 -34.00 11.36 60.09
C ASN A 87 -33.09 11.78 58.95
N ALA A 88 -32.81 10.84 58.04
CA ALA A 88 -31.93 11.07 56.90
C ALA A 88 -32.30 12.29 56.05
N LYS A 89 -33.59 12.62 55.92
CA LYS A 89 -34.02 13.81 55.16
C LYS A 89 -33.60 15.10 55.86
N ALA A 90 -33.86 15.21 57.16
CA ALA A 90 -33.44 16.36 57.96
C ALA A 90 -31.90 16.49 57.99
N THR A 91 -31.19 15.37 58.01
CA THR A 91 -29.72 15.33 57.95
C THR A 91 -29.19 15.83 56.60
N VAL A 92 -29.76 15.40 55.47
CA VAL A 92 -29.39 15.91 54.14
C VAL A 92 -29.70 17.40 54.01
N ASP A 93 -30.87 17.85 54.48
CA ASP A 93 -31.23 19.28 54.47
C ASP A 93 -30.26 20.10 55.33
N GLN A 94 -29.81 19.56 56.46
CA GLN A 94 -28.77 20.17 57.29
C GLN A 94 -27.42 20.24 56.56
N VAL A 95 -26.99 19.16 55.88
CA VAL A 95 -25.76 19.17 55.07
C VAL A 95 -25.84 20.24 53.99
N LEU A 96 -26.97 20.36 53.27
CA LEU A 96 -27.17 21.41 52.26
C LEU A 96 -27.03 22.82 52.85
N SER A 97 -27.58 23.06 54.03
CA SER A 97 -27.48 24.35 54.72
C SER A 97 -26.04 24.70 55.08
N GLU A 98 -25.25 23.73 55.54
CA GLU A 98 -23.83 23.94 55.91
C GLU A 98 -22.94 24.15 54.68
N LEU A 99 -23.24 23.45 53.58
CA LEU A 99 -22.51 23.58 52.31
C LEU A 99 -22.75 24.94 51.61
N ALA A 100 -23.86 25.63 51.93
CA ALA A 100 -24.16 26.96 51.40
C ALA A 100 -23.09 28.02 51.75
N GLY A 101 -22.23 27.76 52.74
CA GLY A 101 -21.08 28.60 53.09
C GLY A 101 -19.86 28.48 52.16
N GLY A 102 -20.00 27.91 50.97
CA GLY A 102 -18.93 27.79 49.98
C GLY A 102 -17.94 26.66 50.26
N VAL A 103 -18.41 25.54 50.83
CA VAL A 103 -17.58 24.37 51.17
C VAL A 103 -17.56 23.38 50.01
N THR A 104 -16.37 22.89 49.65
CA THR A 104 -16.23 21.75 48.73
C THR A 104 -16.28 20.44 49.51
N LEU A 105 -17.25 19.59 49.21
CA LEU A 105 -17.39 18.26 49.79
C LEU A 105 -16.63 17.23 48.94
N ILE A 106 -15.65 16.57 49.53
CA ILE A 106 -14.90 15.47 48.92
C ILE A 106 -15.32 14.17 49.57
N ILE A 107 -15.83 13.23 48.77
CA ILE A 107 -16.12 11.87 49.22
C ILE A 107 -15.12 10.93 48.54
N ASP A 108 -14.15 10.45 49.31
CA ASP A 108 -13.12 9.51 48.86
C ASP A 108 -13.60 8.06 49.05
N ASP A 109 -13.34 7.22 48.05
CA ASP A 109 -13.69 5.79 48.01
C ASP A 109 -15.20 5.48 48.08
N LEU A 110 -16.05 6.25 47.38
CA LEU A 110 -17.52 6.09 47.38
C LEU A 110 -18.02 4.68 47.06
N HIS A 111 -17.30 3.94 46.22
CA HIS A 111 -17.60 2.55 45.88
C HIS A 111 -17.65 1.56 47.07
N GLU A 112 -17.15 1.95 48.25
CA GLU A 112 -17.27 1.15 49.48
C GLU A 112 -18.64 1.31 50.18
N LEU A 113 -19.47 2.26 49.73
CA LEU A 113 -20.82 2.50 50.24
C LEU A 113 -21.83 1.53 49.61
N ASN A 114 -22.25 0.54 50.39
CA ASN A 114 -23.15 -0.54 49.94
C ASN A 114 -24.61 -0.35 50.39
N SER A 115 -24.98 0.84 50.86
CA SER A 115 -26.35 1.18 51.28
C SER A 115 -27.15 1.84 50.13
N PRO A 116 -28.21 1.19 49.60
CA PRO A 116 -29.07 1.78 48.58
C PRO A 116 -29.74 3.08 49.04
N GLU A 117 -30.14 3.13 50.32
CA GLU A 117 -30.78 4.28 50.95
C GLU A 117 -29.81 5.47 51.02
N ALA A 118 -28.57 5.25 51.47
CA ALA A 118 -27.54 6.28 51.51
C ALA A 118 -27.19 6.80 50.11
N LEU A 119 -27.09 5.93 49.11
CA LEU A 119 -26.84 6.33 47.70
C LEU A 119 -28.00 7.15 47.11
N ALA A 120 -29.26 6.81 47.43
CA ALA A 120 -30.43 7.57 47.02
C ALA A 120 -30.49 8.94 47.70
N GLN A 121 -30.11 9.02 48.97
CA GLN A 121 -29.97 10.27 49.73
C GLN A 121 -28.83 11.13 49.17
N LEU A 122 -27.67 10.53 48.85
CA LEU A 122 -26.54 11.22 48.24
C LEU A 122 -26.91 11.77 46.86
N THR A 123 -27.64 11.01 46.05
CA THR A 123 -28.13 11.49 44.74
C THR A 123 -29.02 12.74 44.91
N ARG A 124 -29.87 12.78 45.95
CA ARG A 124 -30.69 13.96 46.27
C ARG A 124 -29.85 15.14 46.72
N LEU A 125 -28.80 14.92 47.52
CA LEU A 125 -27.86 15.96 47.91
C LEU A 125 -27.21 16.58 46.67
N LEU A 126 -26.62 15.75 45.80
CA LEU A 126 -25.86 16.17 44.62
C LEU A 126 -26.72 16.95 43.62
N THR A 127 -27.98 16.58 43.46
CA THR A 127 -28.91 17.26 42.53
C THR A 127 -29.37 18.62 43.06
N ASN A 128 -29.31 18.84 44.37
CA ASN A 128 -29.79 20.07 45.03
C ASN A 128 -28.65 20.89 45.68
N LEU A 129 -27.40 20.69 45.24
CA LEU A 129 -26.26 21.43 45.78
C LEU A 129 -26.44 22.94 45.56
N PRO A 130 -26.17 23.79 46.56
CA PRO A 130 -26.17 25.24 46.39
C PRO A 130 -25.19 25.69 45.28
N PRO A 131 -25.42 26.81 44.57
CA PRO A 131 -24.55 27.26 43.48
C PRO A 131 -23.10 27.57 43.90
N GLN A 132 -22.86 27.78 45.19
CA GLN A 132 -21.56 28.09 45.76
C GLN A 132 -20.85 26.83 46.32
N ALA A 133 -21.52 25.68 46.33
CA ALA A 133 -21.00 24.42 46.81
C ALA A 133 -20.54 23.53 45.64
N HIS A 134 -19.49 22.75 45.87
CA HIS A 134 -18.97 21.79 44.89
C HIS A 134 -18.82 20.42 45.56
N ALA A 135 -19.11 19.34 44.83
CA ALA A 135 -18.87 17.97 45.32
C ALA A 135 -17.90 17.21 44.41
N ILE A 136 -16.87 16.61 44.99
CA ILE A 136 -15.92 15.72 44.32
C ILE A 136 -16.11 14.31 44.86
N LEU A 137 -16.39 13.36 43.97
CA LEU A 137 -16.58 11.96 44.32
C LEU A 137 -15.44 11.14 43.71
N THR A 138 -14.75 10.33 44.51
CA THR A 138 -13.81 9.35 43.98
C THR A 138 -14.35 7.94 44.11
N MET A 139 -14.08 7.12 43.10
CA MET A 139 -14.45 5.72 43.10
C MET A 139 -13.48 4.89 42.26
N ARG A 140 -13.44 3.58 42.55
CA ARG A 140 -12.66 2.63 41.74
C ARG A 140 -13.43 2.16 40.50
N HIS A 141 -14.74 2.10 40.60
CA HIS A 141 -15.66 1.69 39.55
C HIS A 141 -16.92 2.55 39.62
N ASP A 142 -17.66 2.61 38.52
CA ASP A 142 -18.81 3.52 38.44
C ASP A 142 -19.96 3.03 39.32
N VAL A 143 -20.29 3.84 40.32
CA VAL A 143 -21.47 3.65 41.16
C VAL A 143 -22.68 4.26 40.43
N ARG A 144 -23.80 3.53 40.42
CA ARG A 144 -25.04 3.94 39.72
C ARG A 144 -25.74 5.12 40.40
N LEU A 145 -25.19 6.31 40.25
CA LEU A 145 -25.81 7.57 40.64
C LEU A 145 -26.62 8.11 39.46
N ARG A 146 -27.90 8.46 39.67
CA ARG A 146 -28.82 8.89 38.59
C ARG A 146 -28.56 10.35 38.13
N LEU A 147 -27.31 10.71 37.83
CA LEU A 147 -26.86 12.09 37.56
C LEU A 147 -26.99 12.53 36.10
N HIS A 148 -27.80 11.84 35.28
CA HIS A 148 -28.01 12.15 33.87
C HIS A 148 -28.48 13.60 33.63
N GLN A 149 -29.27 14.16 34.55
CA GLN A 149 -29.72 15.55 34.47
C GLN A 149 -28.58 16.56 34.62
N LEU A 150 -27.65 16.32 35.56
CA LEU A 150 -26.47 17.16 35.72
C LEU A 150 -25.55 17.05 34.49
N ARG A 151 -25.43 15.86 33.91
CA ARG A 151 -24.67 15.65 32.67
C ARG A 151 -25.24 16.46 31.50
N LEU A 152 -26.57 16.47 31.31
CA LEU A 152 -27.24 17.26 30.27
C LEU A 152 -27.17 18.76 30.50
N ALA A 153 -27.19 19.20 31.76
CA ALA A 153 -27.02 20.60 32.14
C ALA A 153 -25.58 21.11 32.01
N GLY A 154 -24.62 20.21 31.75
CA GLY A 154 -23.20 20.54 31.78
C GLY A 154 -22.69 20.81 33.20
N GLU A 155 -23.36 20.36 34.24
CA GLU A 155 -22.99 20.57 35.65
C GLU A 155 -22.22 19.38 36.26
N LEU A 156 -21.93 18.36 35.45
CA LEU A 156 -21.10 17.21 35.80
C LEU A 156 -19.78 17.24 35.03
N ALA A 157 -18.66 17.17 35.75
CA ALA A 157 -17.33 16.93 35.20
C ALA A 157 -16.87 15.50 35.54
N GLU A 158 -16.14 14.85 34.62
CA GLU A 158 -15.63 13.50 34.80
C GLU A 158 -14.14 13.44 34.49
N ILE A 159 -13.36 12.86 35.42
CA ILE A 159 -11.94 12.55 35.27
C ILE A 159 -11.84 11.03 35.34
N ARG A 160 -11.40 10.42 34.24
CA ARG A 160 -11.35 8.97 34.06
C ARG A 160 -9.92 8.45 34.20
N ALA A 161 -9.77 7.12 34.20
CA ALA A 161 -8.47 6.47 34.31
C ALA A 161 -7.44 6.98 33.29
N ALA A 162 -7.86 7.28 32.05
CA ALA A 162 -7.00 7.82 31.00
C ALA A 162 -6.41 9.19 31.37
N ASP A 163 -7.19 10.07 31.99
CA ASP A 163 -6.76 11.41 32.40
C ASP A 163 -5.73 11.38 33.55
N LEU A 164 -5.78 10.33 34.37
CA LEU A 164 -4.86 10.14 35.50
C LEU A 164 -3.55 9.45 35.11
N ARG A 165 -3.42 8.91 33.89
CA ARG A 165 -2.19 8.27 33.45
C ARG A 165 -1.04 9.27 33.47
N PHE A 166 0.13 8.83 33.94
CA PHE A 166 1.34 9.63 33.86
C PHE A 166 1.74 9.75 32.40
N SER A 167 2.08 10.94 31.94
CA SER A 167 2.76 11.14 30.66
C SER A 167 4.23 10.68 30.74
N GLU A 168 4.89 10.45 29.60
CA GLU A 168 6.34 10.17 29.56
C GLU A 168 7.18 11.26 30.25
N ARG A 169 6.72 12.51 30.20
CA ARG A 169 7.35 13.63 30.92
C ARG A 169 7.22 13.45 32.43
N GLU A 170 5.99 13.23 32.92
CA GLU A 170 5.72 13.02 34.34
C GLU A 170 6.41 11.74 34.87
N THR A 171 6.55 10.69 34.05
CA THR A 171 7.33 9.50 34.40
C THR A 171 8.79 9.85 34.65
N ARG A 172 9.42 10.67 33.81
CA ARG A 172 10.80 11.14 34.03
C ARG A 172 10.91 11.99 35.29
N ASP A 173 10.00 12.94 35.48
CA ASP A 173 9.97 13.80 36.67
C ASP A 173 9.84 12.96 37.96
N LEU A 174 9.06 11.86 37.94
CA LEU A 174 8.93 10.93 39.05
C LEU A 174 10.23 10.17 39.35
N LEU A 175 10.91 9.69 38.31
CA LEU A 175 12.19 8.98 38.43
C LEU A 175 13.29 9.91 38.96
N ASP A 176 13.35 11.14 38.46
CA ASP A 176 14.28 12.16 38.93
C ASP A 176 14.02 12.52 40.40
N ALA A 177 12.76 12.68 40.79
CA ALA A 177 12.37 12.91 42.19
C ALA A 177 12.70 11.71 43.11
N ALA A 178 12.74 10.50 42.56
CA ALA A 178 13.18 9.29 43.25
C ALA A 178 14.71 9.12 43.29
N GLY A 179 15.48 10.00 42.64
CA GLY A 179 16.93 9.94 42.55
C GLY A 179 17.44 8.85 41.60
N ILE A 180 16.61 8.41 40.64
CA ILE A 180 16.93 7.34 39.70
C ILE A 180 17.32 7.96 38.36
N THR A 181 18.56 7.70 37.91
CA THR A 181 19.04 8.16 36.60
C THR A 181 18.81 7.08 35.54
N LEU A 182 17.91 7.34 34.58
CA LEU A 182 17.65 6.50 33.41
C LEU A 182 17.81 7.31 32.12
N SER A 183 18.18 6.64 31.03
CA SER A 183 18.16 7.21 29.68
C SER A 183 16.74 7.53 29.24
N ALA A 184 16.60 8.40 28.24
CA ALA A 184 15.29 8.73 27.65
C ALA A 184 14.59 7.48 27.09
N SER A 185 15.35 6.55 26.49
CA SER A 185 14.85 5.27 26.01
C SER A 185 14.39 4.35 27.15
N GLY A 186 15.13 4.30 28.26
CA GLY A 186 14.76 3.53 29.44
C GLY A 186 13.48 4.07 30.09
N ALA A 187 13.38 5.38 30.28
CA ALA A 187 12.17 6.01 30.83
C ALA A 187 10.94 5.80 29.93
N ALA A 188 11.10 5.89 28.60
CA ALA A 188 10.04 5.61 27.64
C ALA A 188 9.60 4.13 27.68
N LEU A 189 10.55 3.19 27.76
CA LEU A 189 10.25 1.77 27.88
C LEU A 189 9.51 1.46 29.19
N LEU A 190 9.92 2.07 30.30
CA LEU A 190 9.23 1.91 31.59
C LEU A 190 7.81 2.49 31.55
N HIS A 191 7.63 3.66 30.93
CA HIS A 191 6.32 4.26 30.71
C HIS A 191 5.44 3.34 29.86
N GLN A 192 5.96 2.79 28.76
CA GLN A 192 5.23 1.86 27.88
C GLN A 192 4.76 0.61 28.63
N ARG A 193 5.64 -0.02 29.42
CA ARG A 193 5.30 -1.25 30.16
C ARG A 193 4.29 -1.01 31.28
N THR A 194 4.37 0.14 31.94
CA THR A 194 3.44 0.53 33.00
C THR A 194 2.16 1.18 32.46
N GLU A 195 2.09 1.51 31.16
CA GLU A 195 1.05 2.34 30.53
C GLU A 195 0.75 3.65 31.29
N GLY A 196 1.75 4.20 32.00
CA GLY A 196 1.58 5.37 32.87
C GLY A 196 0.81 5.13 34.17
N TRP A 197 0.63 3.87 34.59
CA TRP A 197 -0.04 3.53 35.85
C TRP A 197 0.82 3.95 37.06
N ALA A 198 0.30 4.91 37.84
CA ALA A 198 1.07 5.56 38.90
C ALA A 198 1.62 4.60 39.98
N ALA A 199 0.83 3.61 40.42
CA ALA A 199 1.32 2.60 41.35
C ALA A 199 2.35 1.66 40.71
N GLY A 200 2.18 1.27 39.44
CA GLY A 200 3.17 0.49 38.70
C GLY A 200 4.51 1.21 38.58
N LEU A 201 4.48 2.50 38.24
CA LEU A 201 5.66 3.37 38.22
C LEU A 201 6.30 3.51 39.60
N ARG A 202 5.51 3.63 40.67
CA ARG A 202 6.02 3.71 42.04
C ARG A 202 6.66 2.40 42.50
N LEU A 203 6.05 1.26 42.17
CA LEU A 203 6.61 -0.07 42.48
C LEU A 203 7.90 -0.29 41.68
N ALA A 204 7.94 0.12 40.42
CA ALA A 204 9.17 0.11 39.63
C ALA A 204 10.26 0.99 40.24
N ALA A 205 9.92 2.21 40.68
CA ALA A 205 10.86 3.12 41.32
C ALA A 205 11.40 2.55 42.65
N LEU A 206 10.56 1.88 43.46
CA LEU A 206 11.01 1.19 44.67
C LEU A 206 12.01 0.08 44.37
N SER A 207 11.78 -0.72 43.32
CA SER A 207 12.69 -1.80 42.91
C SER A 207 13.98 -1.27 42.23
N LEU A 208 13.91 -0.12 41.56
CA LEU A 208 15.05 0.55 40.91
C LEU A 208 15.96 1.25 41.91
N ALA A 209 15.43 1.72 43.04
CA ALA A 209 16.19 2.42 44.07
C ALA A 209 17.23 1.48 44.72
N GLY A 210 18.49 1.57 44.26
CA GLY A 210 19.60 0.75 44.72
C GLY A 210 19.95 -0.44 43.82
N HIS A 211 19.34 -0.56 42.63
CA HIS A 211 19.72 -1.58 41.66
C HIS A 211 21.06 -1.21 40.97
N PRO A 212 22.02 -2.15 40.83
CA PRO A 212 23.35 -1.86 40.28
C PRO A 212 23.33 -1.49 38.79
N ASP A 213 22.29 -1.91 38.06
CA ASP A 213 22.07 -1.60 36.64
C ASP A 213 20.59 -1.25 36.38
N PRO A 214 20.21 0.04 36.45
CA PRO A 214 18.83 0.49 36.25
C PRO A 214 18.29 0.23 34.83
N GLU A 215 19.15 0.35 33.81
CA GLU A 215 18.74 0.18 32.41
C GLU A 215 18.36 -1.26 32.10
N ARG A 216 19.20 -2.20 32.55
CA ARG A 216 18.91 -3.62 32.40
C ARG A 216 17.66 -4.03 33.18
N PHE A 217 17.46 -3.48 34.39
CA PHE A 217 16.26 -3.74 35.16
C PHE A 217 15.01 -3.31 34.38
N VAL A 218 14.99 -2.10 33.81
CA VAL A 218 13.85 -1.64 33.01
C VAL A 218 13.62 -2.53 31.78
N ALA A 219 14.69 -3.02 31.14
CA ALA A 219 14.58 -3.96 30.03
C ALA A 219 13.99 -5.32 30.43
N GLU A 220 14.12 -5.74 31.70
CA GLU A 220 13.60 -7.00 32.24
C GLU A 220 12.28 -6.81 33.04
N PHE A 221 11.95 -5.58 33.43
CA PHE A 221 10.80 -5.24 34.26
C PHE A 221 9.48 -5.61 33.59
N SER A 222 8.74 -6.52 34.19
CA SER A 222 7.46 -7.02 33.69
C SER A 222 6.51 -7.22 34.88
N GLY A 223 5.28 -7.68 34.61
CA GLY A 223 4.36 -8.11 35.66
C GLY A 223 4.89 -9.18 36.61
N ASN A 224 6.01 -9.82 36.25
CA ASN A 224 6.65 -10.90 37.00
C ASN A 224 7.63 -10.41 38.08
N ASP A 225 7.91 -9.10 38.16
CA ASP A 225 8.71 -8.55 39.26
C ASP A 225 8.01 -8.84 40.60
N ARG A 226 8.75 -9.34 41.59
CA ARG A 226 8.17 -9.83 42.85
C ARG A 226 7.28 -8.79 43.53
N THR A 227 7.72 -7.53 43.59
CA THR A 227 6.99 -6.46 44.29
C THR A 227 5.70 -6.10 43.54
N VAL A 228 5.73 -6.12 42.21
CA VAL A 228 4.57 -5.84 41.36
C VAL A 228 3.59 -7.01 41.36
N ALA A 229 4.10 -8.23 41.25
CA ALA A 229 3.32 -9.45 41.30
C ALA A 229 2.58 -9.60 42.63
N GLU A 230 3.26 -9.42 43.77
CA GLU A 230 2.64 -9.48 45.11
C GLU A 230 1.47 -8.48 45.23
N TYR A 231 1.65 -7.24 44.75
CA TYR A 231 0.59 -6.24 44.75
C TYR A 231 -0.59 -6.64 43.84
N LEU A 232 -0.30 -7.01 42.59
CA LEU A 232 -1.34 -7.34 41.62
C LEU A 232 -2.13 -8.60 42.02
N ILE A 233 -1.48 -9.61 42.59
CA ILE A 233 -2.15 -10.80 43.12
C ILE A 233 -3.11 -10.41 44.24
N ALA A 234 -2.62 -9.70 45.27
CA ALA A 234 -3.41 -9.35 46.44
C ALA A 234 -4.55 -8.36 46.16
N GLU A 235 -4.33 -7.38 45.26
CA GLU A 235 -5.30 -6.34 44.98
C GLU A 235 -6.26 -6.70 43.85
N MET A 236 -5.81 -7.40 42.81
CA MET A 236 -6.57 -7.58 41.57
C MET A 236 -7.04 -9.02 41.32
N LEU A 237 -6.32 -10.04 41.78
CA LEU A 237 -6.63 -11.45 41.51
C LEU A 237 -7.32 -12.16 42.68
N GLU A 238 -6.73 -12.16 43.88
CA GLU A 238 -7.27 -12.88 45.07
C GLU A 238 -8.64 -12.37 45.52
N ARG A 239 -8.98 -11.13 45.19
CA ARG A 239 -10.29 -10.52 45.50
C ARG A 239 -11.41 -10.95 44.57
N ARG A 240 -11.11 -11.71 43.51
CA ARG A 240 -12.08 -12.12 42.51
C ARG A 240 -12.66 -13.51 42.84
N PRO A 241 -13.93 -13.78 42.48
CA PRO A 241 -14.49 -15.12 42.57
C PRO A 241 -13.62 -16.13 41.80
N PRO A 242 -13.54 -17.41 42.23
CA PRO A 242 -12.71 -18.42 41.58
C PRO A 242 -12.96 -18.56 40.07
N ASP A 243 -14.21 -18.42 39.64
CA ASP A 243 -14.60 -18.51 38.23
C ASP A 243 -14.01 -17.37 37.37
N VAL A 244 -13.91 -16.17 37.96
CA VAL A 244 -13.31 -15.00 37.30
C VAL A 244 -11.79 -15.12 37.24
N GLN A 245 -11.17 -15.70 38.27
CA GLN A 245 -9.73 -15.97 38.26
C GLN A 245 -9.38 -17.00 37.17
N ASP A 246 -10.16 -18.08 37.05
CA ASP A 246 -9.99 -19.10 36.02
C ASP A 246 -10.10 -18.50 34.61
N LEU A 247 -11.10 -17.65 34.38
CA LEU A 247 -11.27 -16.90 33.13
C LEU A 247 -10.02 -16.06 32.81
N LEU A 248 -9.57 -15.21 33.73
CA LEU A 248 -8.43 -14.32 33.52
C LEU A 248 -7.14 -15.10 33.23
N VAL A 249 -6.89 -16.19 33.96
CA VAL A 249 -5.69 -17.01 33.81
C VAL A 249 -5.70 -17.78 32.48
N ARG A 250 -6.80 -18.48 32.14
CA ARG A 250 -6.89 -19.31 30.92
C ARG A 250 -6.86 -18.49 29.63
N THR A 251 -7.36 -17.26 29.66
CA THR A 251 -7.40 -16.36 28.49
C THR A 251 -6.17 -15.45 28.37
N SER A 252 -5.29 -15.44 29.38
CA SER A 252 -4.09 -14.57 29.42
C SER A 252 -3.07 -14.83 28.30
N LEU A 253 -3.13 -16.00 27.67
CA LEU A 253 -2.28 -16.35 26.51
C LEU A 253 -2.62 -15.54 25.26
N LEU A 254 -3.79 -14.94 25.20
CA LEU A 254 -4.27 -14.15 24.07
C LEU A 254 -3.84 -12.68 24.24
N ASP A 255 -3.47 -12.02 23.15
CA ASP A 255 -3.24 -10.56 23.15
C ASP A 255 -4.56 -9.77 23.14
N ARG A 256 -5.61 -10.37 22.57
CA ARG A 256 -6.98 -9.86 22.56
C ARG A 256 -7.98 -11.00 22.75
N VAL A 257 -9.05 -10.76 23.49
CA VAL A 257 -10.06 -11.75 23.85
C VAL A 257 -11.47 -11.20 23.58
N ASN A 258 -12.36 -12.04 23.08
CA ASN A 258 -13.80 -11.77 23.01
C ASN A 258 -14.56 -12.84 23.82
N GLY A 259 -15.88 -12.65 23.96
CA GLY A 259 -16.74 -13.57 24.72
C GLY A 259 -16.66 -15.02 24.25
N GLU A 260 -16.81 -15.24 22.94
CA GLU A 260 -16.83 -16.58 22.35
C GLU A 260 -15.51 -17.34 22.53
N LEU A 261 -14.37 -16.68 22.30
CA LEU A 261 -13.06 -17.27 22.46
C LEU A 261 -12.75 -17.53 23.94
N ALA A 262 -13.19 -16.64 24.84
CA ALA A 262 -13.09 -16.87 26.27
C ALA A 262 -13.92 -18.09 26.74
N ASP A 263 -15.14 -18.24 26.22
CA ASP A 263 -16.00 -19.38 26.50
C ASP A 263 -15.35 -20.70 26.03
N LEU A 264 -14.70 -20.68 24.85
CA LEU A 264 -13.98 -21.83 24.31
C LEU A 264 -12.78 -22.24 25.19
N LEU A 265 -12.00 -21.28 25.68
CA LEU A 265 -10.80 -21.55 26.48
C LEU A 265 -11.14 -21.96 27.92
N THR A 266 -12.19 -21.39 28.51
CA THR A 266 -12.66 -21.73 29.86
C THR A 266 -13.58 -22.95 29.90
N GLY A 267 -14.23 -23.29 28.77
CA GLY A 267 -15.22 -24.35 28.68
C GLY A 267 -16.55 -24.00 29.35
N ARG A 268 -16.85 -22.71 29.56
CA ARG A 268 -18.07 -22.23 30.22
C ARG A 268 -18.68 -21.07 29.42
N PRO A 269 -20.01 -20.99 29.30
CA PRO A 269 -20.65 -19.85 28.64
C PRO A 269 -20.67 -18.61 29.54
N GLY A 270 -20.76 -17.43 28.94
CA GLY A 270 -21.03 -16.17 29.64
C GLY A 270 -19.80 -15.36 30.04
N SER A 271 -18.64 -15.66 29.45
CA SER A 271 -17.39 -14.92 29.67
C SER A 271 -17.49 -13.47 29.21
N GLU A 272 -18.29 -13.17 28.18
CA GLU A 272 -18.51 -11.80 27.70
C GLU A 272 -19.06 -10.88 28.80
N GLY A 273 -20.09 -11.34 29.52
CA GLY A 273 -20.67 -10.59 30.64
C GLY A 273 -19.64 -10.36 31.75
N THR A 274 -18.81 -11.36 32.03
CA THR A 274 -17.73 -11.25 33.02
C THR A 274 -16.66 -10.25 32.58
N LEU A 275 -16.28 -10.23 31.30
CA LEU A 275 -15.31 -9.27 30.75
C LEU A 275 -15.84 -7.83 30.79
N LEU A 276 -17.13 -7.64 30.48
CA LEU A 276 -17.82 -6.34 30.61
C LEU A 276 -17.85 -5.86 32.07
N GLU A 277 -18.17 -6.75 33.01
CA GLU A 277 -18.14 -6.44 34.45
C GLU A 277 -16.74 -6.08 34.93
N LEU A 278 -15.70 -6.77 34.44
CA LEU A 278 -14.31 -6.48 34.76
C LEU A 278 -13.86 -5.12 34.19
N GLU A 279 -14.29 -4.77 32.98
CA GLU A 279 -14.04 -3.45 32.40
C GLU A 279 -14.75 -2.35 33.20
N ASP A 280 -16.06 -2.50 33.49
CA ASP A 280 -16.84 -1.56 34.30
C ASP A 280 -16.23 -1.38 35.71
N ALA A 281 -15.64 -2.45 36.25
CA ALA A 281 -14.95 -2.47 37.53
C ALA A 281 -13.53 -1.86 37.48
N ASN A 282 -13.06 -1.39 36.32
CA ASN A 282 -11.68 -0.97 36.05
C ASN A 282 -10.63 -2.03 36.46
N ALA A 283 -10.93 -3.32 36.29
CA ALA A 283 -10.10 -4.45 36.73
C ALA A 283 -8.98 -4.80 35.74
N PHE A 284 -8.31 -3.79 35.16
CA PHE A 284 -7.20 -3.96 34.20
C PHE A 284 -7.60 -4.69 32.90
N VAL A 285 -8.90 -4.69 32.60
CA VAL A 285 -9.49 -5.09 31.32
C VAL A 285 -9.89 -3.82 30.58
N VAL A 286 -9.53 -3.74 29.30
CA VAL A 286 -9.78 -2.55 28.46
C VAL A 286 -10.44 -3.01 27.18
N SER A 287 -11.55 -2.39 26.80
CA SER A 287 -12.18 -2.62 25.50
C SER A 287 -11.35 -2.01 24.36
N LEU A 288 -11.27 -2.73 23.24
CA LEU A 288 -10.55 -2.35 22.02
C LEU A 288 -11.46 -1.71 20.96
N ASP A 289 -12.78 -1.81 21.13
CA ASP A 289 -13.78 -1.44 20.14
C ASP A 289 -14.97 -0.70 20.78
N PRO A 290 -15.64 0.22 20.05
CA PRO A 290 -16.79 0.94 20.60
C PRO A 290 -17.97 0.03 21.00
N GLU A 291 -18.07 -1.14 20.38
CA GLU A 291 -19.11 -2.14 20.63
C GLU A 291 -18.85 -2.97 21.90
N ARG A 292 -17.67 -2.81 22.52
CA ARG A 292 -17.26 -3.54 23.74
C ARG A 292 -17.30 -5.06 23.58
N THR A 293 -16.87 -5.56 22.43
CA THR A 293 -16.83 -7.01 22.15
C THR A 293 -15.43 -7.59 22.25
N TRP A 294 -14.40 -6.76 22.02
CA TRP A 294 -13.00 -7.14 22.11
C TRP A 294 -12.34 -6.45 23.29
N PHE A 295 -11.57 -7.23 24.05
CA PHE A 295 -10.90 -6.79 25.25
C PHE A 295 -9.41 -7.13 25.19
N ARG A 296 -8.59 -6.33 25.86
CA ARG A 296 -7.20 -6.67 26.20
C ARG A 296 -6.97 -6.54 27.70
N TYR A 297 -6.01 -7.28 28.21
CA TYR A 297 -5.48 -7.06 29.53
C TYR A 297 -4.38 -6.00 29.50
N HIS A 298 -4.27 -5.23 30.57
CA HIS A 298 -3.14 -4.33 30.78
C HIS A 298 -1.82 -5.14 30.79
N HIS A 299 -0.75 -4.61 30.18
CA HIS A 299 0.49 -5.38 29.94
C HIS A 299 1.08 -6.07 31.19
N LEU A 300 1.32 -5.33 32.28
CA LEU A 300 1.81 -5.92 33.54
C LEU A 300 0.88 -7.01 34.11
N PHE A 301 -0.44 -6.85 33.95
CA PHE A 301 -1.37 -7.84 34.45
C PHE A 301 -1.37 -9.09 33.58
N SER A 302 -1.30 -8.93 32.25
CA SER A 302 -1.16 -10.03 31.31
C SER A 302 0.11 -10.85 31.56
N ASP A 303 1.26 -10.21 31.82
CA ASP A 303 2.52 -10.90 32.11
C ASP A 303 2.40 -11.78 33.37
N LEU A 304 1.85 -11.21 34.44
CA LEU A 304 1.58 -11.92 35.68
C LEU A 304 0.63 -13.10 35.46
N LEU A 305 -0.47 -12.90 34.75
CA LEU A 305 -1.45 -13.96 34.49
C LEU A 305 -0.85 -15.09 33.65
N ARG A 306 0.01 -14.77 32.67
CA ARG A 306 0.77 -15.78 31.89
C ARG A 306 1.74 -16.56 32.77
N LEU A 307 2.40 -15.90 33.73
CA LEU A 307 3.24 -16.58 34.72
C LEU A 307 2.41 -17.50 35.61
N GLN A 308 1.26 -17.04 36.11
CA GLN A 308 0.33 -17.84 36.92
C GLN A 308 -0.15 -19.05 36.13
N LEU A 309 -0.58 -18.87 34.87
CA LEU A 309 -1.00 -19.96 34.00
C LEU A 309 0.08 -21.05 33.87
N ARG A 310 1.33 -20.65 33.64
CA ARG A 310 2.48 -21.57 33.55
C ARG A 310 2.81 -22.25 34.88
N ALA A 311 2.58 -21.57 36.01
CA ALA A 311 2.88 -22.09 37.33
C ALA A 311 1.79 -23.05 37.84
N THR A 312 0.51 -22.76 37.57
CA THR A 312 -0.63 -23.53 38.10
C THR A 312 -1.14 -24.60 37.14
N LEU A 313 -1.09 -24.36 35.82
CA LEU A 313 -1.64 -25.22 34.78
C LEU A 313 -0.66 -25.46 33.61
N PRO A 314 0.59 -25.88 33.85
CA PRO A 314 1.60 -26.04 32.79
C PRO A 314 1.16 -27.00 31.67
N GLU A 315 0.51 -28.10 32.04
CA GLU A 315 0.03 -29.12 31.10
C GLU A 315 -1.15 -28.64 30.22
N GLU A 316 -1.90 -27.63 30.67
CA GLU A 316 -3.01 -27.07 29.87
C GLU A 316 -2.54 -26.02 28.86
N VAL A 317 -1.36 -25.40 29.03
CA VAL A 317 -0.88 -24.32 28.16
C VAL A 317 -0.86 -24.72 26.67
N PRO A 318 -0.28 -25.88 26.27
CA PRO A 318 -0.33 -26.31 24.86
C PRO A 318 -1.75 -26.61 24.37
N VAL A 319 -2.64 -27.10 25.23
CA VAL A 319 -4.04 -27.41 24.90
C VAL A 319 -4.82 -26.13 24.60
N LEU A 320 -4.64 -25.10 25.44
CA LEU A 320 -5.30 -23.81 25.28
C LEU A 320 -4.81 -23.09 24.02
N HIS A 321 -3.51 -23.14 23.74
CA HIS A 321 -2.96 -22.62 22.48
C HIS A 321 -3.53 -23.33 21.25
N ARG A 322 -3.67 -24.66 21.28
CA ARG A 322 -4.32 -25.41 20.18
C ARG A 322 -5.78 -24.99 19.96
N ARG A 323 -6.58 -24.87 21.02
CA ARG A 323 -7.98 -24.41 20.93
C ARG A 323 -8.08 -23.00 20.36
N ALA A 324 -7.21 -22.09 20.79
CA ALA A 324 -7.13 -20.74 20.25
C ALA A 324 -6.78 -20.77 18.75
N ALA A 325 -5.79 -21.58 18.37
CA ALA A 325 -5.39 -21.72 16.97
C ALA A 325 -6.54 -22.23 16.09
N GLU A 326 -7.26 -23.28 16.51
CA GLU A 326 -8.43 -23.81 15.80
C GLU A 326 -9.53 -22.75 15.62
N TRP A 327 -9.80 -21.96 16.66
CA TRP A 327 -10.77 -20.86 16.58
C TRP A 327 -10.33 -19.78 15.59
N PHE A 328 -9.06 -19.37 15.63
CA PHE A 328 -8.53 -18.37 14.70
C PHE A 328 -8.54 -18.86 13.25
N ILE A 329 -8.32 -20.16 12.99
CA ILE A 329 -8.45 -20.76 11.66
C ILE A 329 -9.90 -20.64 11.17
N ALA A 330 -10.87 -21.02 12.00
CA ALA A 330 -12.29 -20.97 11.65
C ALA A 330 -12.77 -19.54 11.33
N HIS A 331 -12.12 -18.53 11.91
CA HIS A 331 -12.42 -17.11 11.70
C HIS A 331 -11.52 -16.43 10.66
N GLY A 332 -10.70 -17.18 9.92
CA GLY A 332 -9.83 -16.65 8.86
C GLY A 332 -8.64 -15.81 9.35
N GLN A 333 -8.33 -15.83 10.66
CA GLN A 333 -7.22 -15.10 11.27
C GLN A 333 -5.94 -15.94 11.30
N VAL A 334 -5.43 -16.27 10.10
CA VAL A 334 -4.33 -17.23 9.90
C VAL A 334 -3.05 -16.87 10.65
N VAL A 335 -2.69 -15.59 10.75
CA VAL A 335 -1.45 -15.14 11.42
C VAL A 335 -1.47 -15.49 12.91
N GLU A 336 -2.60 -15.25 13.58
CA GLU A 336 -2.76 -15.58 15.00
C GLU A 336 -2.83 -17.09 15.21
N ALA A 337 -3.47 -17.82 14.29
CA ALA A 337 -3.45 -19.27 14.31
C ALA A 337 -2.03 -19.84 14.26
N ILE A 338 -1.19 -19.40 13.31
CA ILE A 338 0.21 -19.84 13.18
C ILE A 338 1.00 -19.54 14.46
N ARG A 339 0.82 -18.35 15.05
CA ARG A 339 1.47 -17.97 16.32
C ARG A 339 1.06 -18.92 17.44
N HIS A 340 -0.23 -19.19 17.61
CA HIS A 340 -0.68 -20.08 18.68
C HIS A 340 -0.31 -21.54 18.46
N THR A 341 -0.36 -22.07 17.23
CA THR A 341 0.15 -23.42 16.92
C THR A 341 1.64 -23.54 17.27
N ARG A 342 2.41 -22.47 17.04
CA ARG A 342 3.82 -22.40 17.43
C ARG A 342 4.01 -22.40 18.95
N GLU A 343 3.27 -21.55 19.67
CA GLU A 343 3.33 -21.50 21.15
C GLU A 343 2.85 -22.80 21.80
N ALA A 344 2.01 -23.60 21.13
CA ALA A 344 1.66 -24.95 21.54
C ALA A 344 2.82 -25.97 21.40
N GLY A 345 3.87 -25.63 20.65
CA GLY A 345 4.98 -26.53 20.32
C GLY A 345 4.75 -27.39 19.07
N ASP A 346 3.65 -27.17 18.35
CA ASP A 346 3.26 -27.94 17.16
C ASP A 346 3.95 -27.38 15.89
N TRP A 347 5.28 -27.36 15.88
CA TRP A 347 6.10 -26.72 14.83
C TRP A 347 5.80 -27.22 13.42
N VAL A 348 5.52 -28.51 13.27
CA VAL A 348 5.18 -29.12 11.98
C VAL A 348 3.86 -28.56 11.45
N ASP A 349 2.83 -28.45 12.29
CA ASP A 349 1.54 -27.91 11.86
C ASP A 349 1.58 -26.39 11.65
N ALA A 350 2.37 -25.66 12.43
CA ALA A 350 2.64 -24.25 12.19
C ALA A 350 3.34 -24.01 10.84
N ALA A 351 4.34 -24.83 10.49
CA ALA A 351 5.02 -24.77 9.19
C ALA A 351 4.06 -25.10 8.04
N ARG A 352 3.17 -26.08 8.24
CA ARG A 352 2.14 -26.44 7.26
C ARG A 352 1.14 -25.31 7.02
N LEU A 353 0.57 -24.74 8.08
CA LEU A 353 -0.35 -23.60 7.99
C LEU A 353 0.32 -22.41 7.31
N LEU A 354 1.57 -22.11 7.66
CA LEU A 354 2.31 -21.02 7.03
C LEU A 354 2.51 -21.25 5.53
N ALA A 355 2.92 -22.45 5.10
CA ALA A 355 3.10 -22.75 3.68
C ALA A 355 1.77 -22.75 2.90
N ASP A 356 0.69 -23.25 3.53
CA ASP A 356 -0.64 -23.31 2.93
C ASP A 356 -1.22 -21.92 2.65
N HIS A 357 -0.82 -20.90 3.44
CA HIS A 357 -1.26 -19.51 3.31
C HIS A 357 -0.18 -18.53 2.82
N ALA A 358 1.04 -19.00 2.54
CA ALA A 358 2.16 -18.15 2.14
C ALA A 358 1.81 -17.30 0.90
N PHE A 359 1.23 -17.92 -0.13
CA PHE A 359 0.79 -17.21 -1.33
C PHE A 359 -0.23 -16.13 -1.02
N SER A 360 -1.29 -16.42 -0.25
CA SER A 360 -2.29 -15.42 0.13
C SER A 360 -1.66 -14.24 0.88
N LEU A 361 -0.82 -14.52 1.88
CA LEU A 361 -0.18 -13.49 2.69
C LEU A 361 0.73 -12.59 1.84
N THR A 362 1.49 -13.16 0.93
CA THR A 362 2.32 -12.44 -0.04
C THR A 362 1.48 -11.57 -0.97
N LEU A 363 0.43 -12.14 -1.56
CA LEU A 363 -0.47 -11.42 -2.48
C LEU A 363 -1.27 -10.31 -1.79
N ASP A 364 -1.51 -10.42 -0.48
CA ASP A 364 -2.11 -9.39 0.37
C ASP A 364 -1.11 -8.32 0.85
N GLY A 365 0.14 -8.35 0.35
CA GLY A 365 1.18 -7.40 0.73
C GLY A 365 1.76 -7.62 2.13
N ARG A 366 1.48 -8.77 2.76
CA ARG A 366 1.93 -9.11 4.12
C ARG A 366 3.25 -9.92 4.13
N ALA A 367 4.07 -9.77 3.09
CA ALA A 367 5.39 -10.38 2.96
C ALA A 367 6.28 -10.19 4.21
N GLN A 368 6.31 -8.99 4.79
CA GLN A 368 7.08 -8.73 6.01
C GLN A 368 6.56 -9.51 7.23
N THR A 369 5.24 -9.67 7.34
CA THR A 369 4.62 -10.49 8.39
C THR A 369 5.01 -11.95 8.21
N MET A 370 4.96 -12.46 6.98
CA MET A 370 5.43 -13.80 6.63
C MET A 370 6.90 -13.99 7.02
N GLN A 371 7.78 -13.04 6.68
CA GLN A 371 9.21 -13.11 7.04
C GLN A 371 9.43 -13.11 8.56
N ALA A 372 8.65 -12.32 9.32
CA ALA A 372 8.69 -12.34 10.78
C ALA A 372 8.30 -13.72 11.32
N LEU A 373 7.20 -14.30 10.82
CA LEU A 373 6.75 -15.64 11.21
C LEU A 373 7.81 -16.71 10.93
N VAL A 374 8.49 -16.65 9.77
CA VAL A 374 9.58 -17.59 9.42
C VAL A 374 10.78 -17.46 10.36
N ARG A 375 11.15 -16.24 10.78
CA ARG A 375 12.32 -15.99 11.64
C ARG A 375 12.17 -16.58 13.04
N ASP A 376 10.94 -16.72 13.52
CA ASP A 376 10.63 -17.23 14.85
C ASP A 376 10.69 -18.77 14.91
N PHE A 377 10.86 -19.48 13.79
CA PHE A 377 11.11 -20.92 13.82
C PHE A 377 12.53 -21.23 14.29
N PRO A 378 12.73 -22.33 15.07
CA PRO A 378 14.04 -22.72 15.55
C PRO A 378 15.02 -22.94 14.38
N LYS A 379 16.22 -22.38 14.51
CA LYS A 379 17.30 -22.55 13.52
C LYS A 379 17.69 -24.03 13.44
N GLY A 380 17.65 -24.60 12.24
CA GLY A 380 17.94 -26.02 12.00
C GLY A 380 16.73 -26.96 12.00
N ALA A 381 15.51 -26.42 12.13
CA ALA A 381 14.31 -27.19 11.84
C ALA A 381 14.13 -27.30 10.31
N ASP A 382 14.53 -28.44 9.76
CA ASP A 382 14.38 -28.79 8.34
C ASP A 382 12.93 -29.20 8.04
N HIS A 383 12.02 -28.24 8.10
CA HIS A 383 10.64 -28.43 7.65
C HIS A 383 10.55 -28.16 6.14
N PRO A 384 10.13 -29.14 5.32
CA PRO A 384 10.00 -28.98 3.88
C PRO A 384 9.10 -27.82 3.47
N GLU A 385 8.00 -27.63 4.21
CA GLU A 385 7.04 -26.55 4.01
C GLU A 385 7.70 -25.17 4.18
N LEU A 386 8.65 -25.02 5.10
CA LEU A 386 9.38 -23.75 5.28
C LEU A 386 10.35 -23.46 4.14
N ALA A 387 10.88 -24.48 3.46
CA ALA A 387 11.74 -24.26 2.29
C ALA A 387 10.95 -23.53 1.19
N LEU A 388 9.68 -23.88 0.97
CA LEU A 388 8.80 -23.18 0.04
C LEU A 388 8.57 -21.71 0.43
N VAL A 389 8.30 -21.44 1.71
CA VAL A 389 8.07 -20.06 2.19
C VAL A 389 9.35 -19.22 2.13
N ARG A 390 10.51 -19.82 2.42
CA ARG A 390 11.81 -19.18 2.27
C ARG A 390 12.12 -18.86 0.80
N ALA A 391 11.88 -19.81 -0.11
CA ALA A 391 12.02 -19.58 -1.54
C ALA A 391 11.18 -18.39 -2.03
N MET A 392 9.93 -18.29 -1.55
CA MET A 392 9.05 -17.16 -1.87
C MET A 392 9.63 -15.83 -1.37
N GLY A 393 10.06 -15.76 -0.11
CA GLY A 393 10.68 -14.56 0.45
C GLY A 393 12.01 -14.18 -0.22
N ASP A 394 12.79 -15.16 -0.65
CA ASP A 394 14.02 -14.93 -1.42
C ASP A 394 13.73 -14.40 -2.83
N LEU A 395 12.68 -14.90 -3.49
CA LEU A 395 12.23 -14.37 -4.79
C LEU A 395 11.75 -12.93 -4.70
N GLU A 396 11.00 -12.57 -3.66
CA GLU A 396 10.55 -11.19 -3.42
C GLU A 396 11.73 -10.23 -3.20
N GLN A 397 12.78 -10.70 -2.55
CA GLN A 397 13.99 -9.90 -2.28
C GLN A 397 15.00 -9.93 -3.43
N GLY A 398 14.67 -10.58 -4.56
CA GLY A 398 15.57 -10.70 -5.71
C GLY A 398 16.77 -11.64 -5.48
N ARG A 399 16.79 -12.43 -4.40
CA ARG A 399 17.87 -13.39 -4.07
C ARG A 399 17.69 -14.70 -4.84
N LEU A 400 17.79 -14.63 -6.17
CA LEU A 400 17.42 -15.72 -7.07
C LEU A 400 18.18 -17.04 -6.81
N ASP A 401 19.46 -17.00 -6.43
CA ASP A 401 20.24 -18.20 -6.12
C ASP A 401 19.82 -18.88 -4.82
N GLN A 402 19.48 -18.09 -3.80
CA GLN A 402 18.97 -18.62 -2.52
C GLN A 402 17.59 -19.23 -2.74
N ALA A 403 16.73 -18.56 -3.52
CA ALA A 403 15.44 -19.10 -3.93
C ALA A 403 15.58 -20.44 -4.65
N ALA A 404 16.52 -20.56 -5.60
CA ALA A 404 16.78 -21.80 -6.33
C ALA A 404 17.20 -22.95 -5.39
N ALA A 405 18.08 -22.68 -4.43
CA ALA A 405 18.51 -23.67 -3.45
C ALA A 405 17.36 -24.12 -2.55
N GLN A 406 16.52 -23.19 -2.08
CA GLN A 406 15.34 -23.51 -1.26
C GLN A 406 14.28 -24.30 -2.06
N LEU A 407 14.10 -23.99 -3.35
CA LEU A 407 13.19 -24.76 -4.22
C LEU A 407 13.66 -26.19 -4.45
N ALA A 408 14.96 -26.40 -4.67
CA ALA A 408 15.53 -27.74 -4.80
C ALA A 408 15.30 -28.58 -3.52
N LEU A 409 15.42 -27.96 -2.34
CA LEU A 409 15.08 -28.60 -1.07
C LEU A 409 13.59 -28.94 -0.99
N ALA A 410 12.70 -28.00 -1.34
CA ALA A 410 11.26 -28.26 -1.35
C ALA A 410 10.87 -29.40 -2.30
N GLU A 411 11.47 -29.44 -3.50
CA GLU A 411 11.22 -30.47 -4.53
C GLU A 411 11.66 -31.86 -4.07
N ALA A 412 12.83 -31.99 -3.44
CA ALA A 412 13.31 -33.27 -2.91
C ALA A 412 12.33 -33.90 -1.89
N HIS A 413 11.57 -33.08 -1.18
CA HIS A 413 10.62 -33.53 -0.15
C HIS A 413 9.20 -33.78 -0.68
N VAL A 414 8.89 -33.39 -1.91
CA VAL A 414 7.58 -33.65 -2.54
C VAL A 414 7.26 -35.14 -2.53
N GLN A 415 8.24 -36.00 -2.84
CA GLN A 415 8.02 -37.45 -2.90
C GLN A 415 7.76 -38.06 -1.52
N ALA A 416 8.35 -37.49 -0.46
CA ALA A 416 8.14 -37.90 0.93
C ALA A 416 6.81 -37.39 1.53
N THR A 417 6.12 -36.48 0.84
CA THR A 417 4.85 -35.88 1.31
C THR A 417 3.67 -36.84 1.10
N PRO A 418 2.70 -36.90 2.03
CA PRO A 418 1.48 -37.69 1.86
C PRO A 418 0.74 -37.37 0.55
N PRO A 419 0.11 -38.37 -0.10
CA PRO A 419 -0.46 -38.24 -1.44
C PRO A 419 -1.54 -37.15 -1.57
N GLU A 420 -2.31 -36.91 -0.51
CA GLU A 420 -3.34 -35.86 -0.44
C GLU A 420 -2.76 -34.44 -0.61
N ARG A 421 -1.55 -34.20 -0.08
CA ARG A 421 -0.90 -32.88 -0.11
C ARG A 421 0.19 -32.76 -1.17
N ARG A 422 0.66 -33.90 -1.71
CA ARG A 422 1.70 -33.95 -2.74
C ARG A 422 1.37 -33.08 -3.95
N ARG A 423 0.12 -33.15 -4.44
CA ARG A 423 -0.32 -32.32 -5.58
C ARG A 423 -0.24 -30.82 -5.29
N ARG A 424 -0.70 -30.38 -4.12
CA ARG A 424 -0.67 -28.97 -3.70
C ARG A 424 0.77 -28.45 -3.63
N LEU A 425 1.66 -29.21 -3.00
CA LEU A 425 3.08 -28.85 -2.90
C LEU A 425 3.77 -28.84 -4.28
N GLN A 426 3.46 -29.81 -5.16
CA GLN A 426 3.95 -29.83 -6.54
C GLN A 426 3.56 -28.58 -7.31
N VAL A 427 2.30 -28.16 -7.22
CA VAL A 427 1.80 -26.96 -7.89
C VAL A 427 2.48 -25.70 -7.35
N ALA A 428 2.64 -25.61 -6.02
CA ALA A 428 3.30 -24.49 -5.37
C ALA A 428 4.79 -24.39 -5.77
N VAL A 429 5.52 -25.51 -5.74
CA VAL A 429 6.92 -25.60 -6.20
C VAL A 429 7.02 -25.21 -7.67
N ALA A 430 6.20 -25.81 -8.54
CA ALA A 430 6.22 -25.50 -9.96
C ALA A 430 5.89 -24.02 -10.23
N SER A 431 4.97 -23.40 -9.49
CA SER A 431 4.65 -21.96 -9.62
C SER A 431 5.81 -21.04 -9.21
N LEU A 432 6.57 -21.41 -8.19
CA LEU A 432 7.76 -20.66 -7.77
C LEU A 432 8.95 -20.90 -8.70
N THR A 433 9.13 -22.14 -9.21
CA THR A 433 10.12 -22.45 -10.25
C THR A 433 9.84 -21.63 -11.51
N LEU A 434 8.57 -21.52 -11.90
CA LEU A 434 8.12 -20.67 -13.00
C LEU A 434 8.48 -19.21 -12.80
N SER A 435 8.23 -18.69 -11.59
CA SER A 435 8.54 -17.32 -11.22
C SER A 435 10.05 -17.06 -11.19
N LEU A 436 10.84 -18.01 -10.70
CA LEU A 436 12.30 -17.96 -10.69
C LEU A 436 12.87 -17.96 -12.12
N ALA A 437 12.42 -18.90 -12.96
CA ALA A 437 12.86 -19.01 -14.35
C ALA A 437 12.54 -17.74 -15.14
N ARG A 438 11.34 -17.15 -14.94
CA ARG A 438 10.98 -15.85 -15.50
C ARG A 438 11.94 -14.74 -15.06
N ARG A 439 12.24 -14.64 -13.75
CA ARG A 439 13.17 -13.64 -13.21
C ARG A 439 14.61 -13.82 -13.70
N ARG A 440 15.00 -15.04 -14.08
CA ARG A 440 16.30 -15.38 -14.70
C ARG A 440 16.32 -15.23 -16.22
N GLY A 441 15.17 -14.99 -16.87
CA GLY A 441 15.06 -14.93 -18.32
C GLY A 441 15.07 -16.29 -19.04
N GLN A 442 14.83 -17.40 -18.32
CA GLN A 442 14.79 -18.76 -18.85
C GLN A 442 13.37 -19.10 -19.34
N LEU A 443 12.94 -18.50 -20.45
CA LEU A 443 11.53 -18.45 -20.84
C LEU A 443 11.02 -19.74 -21.51
N ALA A 444 11.90 -20.54 -22.12
CA ALA A 444 11.50 -21.76 -22.81
C ALA A 444 10.96 -22.84 -21.84
N GLY A 445 11.62 -23.03 -20.70
CA GLY A 445 11.18 -23.98 -19.66
C GLY A 445 9.91 -23.55 -18.92
N VAL A 446 9.58 -22.25 -18.97
CA VAL A 446 8.41 -21.66 -18.32
C VAL A 446 7.11 -22.07 -19.04
N ILE A 447 7.11 -22.08 -20.37
CA ILE A 447 5.91 -22.39 -21.17
C ILE A 447 5.45 -23.85 -20.97
N GLU A 448 6.38 -24.82 -20.98
CA GLU A 448 6.07 -26.24 -20.80
C GLU A 448 5.50 -26.54 -19.39
N GLN A 449 6.12 -25.99 -18.34
CA GLN A 449 5.68 -26.21 -16.96
C GLN A 449 4.40 -25.46 -16.61
N ALA A 450 4.20 -24.25 -17.14
CA ALA A 450 2.99 -23.46 -16.87
C ALA A 450 1.74 -24.01 -17.56
N GLY A 451 1.86 -24.58 -18.77
CA GLY A 451 0.72 -25.22 -19.46
C GLY A 451 0.13 -26.38 -18.66
N PHE A 452 0.96 -27.14 -17.94
CA PHE A 452 0.51 -28.20 -17.03
C PHE A 452 -0.28 -27.65 -15.82
N LEU A 453 0.17 -26.53 -15.25
CA LEU A 453 -0.49 -25.91 -14.10
C LEU A 453 -1.80 -25.20 -14.48
N ALA A 454 -1.84 -24.55 -15.64
CA ALA A 454 -3.02 -23.82 -16.11
C ALA A 454 -4.18 -24.75 -16.55
N SER A 455 -3.86 -25.97 -17.00
CA SER A 455 -4.82 -26.98 -17.46
C SER A 455 -5.30 -27.94 -16.35
N GLY A 456 -4.66 -27.93 -15.18
CA GLY A 456 -5.01 -28.80 -14.05
C GLY A 456 -6.36 -28.44 -13.41
N GLN A 457 -7.22 -29.44 -13.19
CA GLN A 457 -8.37 -29.33 -12.30
C GLN A 457 -7.88 -29.38 -10.85
N PHE A 458 -8.01 -28.27 -10.12
CA PHE A 458 -7.65 -28.19 -8.70
C PHE A 458 -8.82 -28.68 -7.83
N ASP A 459 -8.85 -29.99 -7.53
CA ASP A 459 -9.72 -30.55 -6.49
C ASP A 459 -9.05 -30.34 -5.11
N GLY A 460 -9.38 -29.23 -4.46
CA GLY A 460 -8.90 -28.84 -3.14
C GLY A 460 -9.18 -27.36 -2.86
N ASP A 461 -9.26 -27.00 -1.58
CA ASP A 461 -9.54 -25.67 -1.00
C ASP A 461 -9.53 -24.52 -2.03
N ILE A 462 -10.73 -24.13 -2.48
CA ILE A 462 -11.00 -23.39 -3.72
C ILE A 462 -10.16 -22.10 -3.84
N ALA A 463 -9.83 -21.47 -2.71
CA ALA A 463 -9.06 -20.23 -2.66
C ALA A 463 -7.60 -20.38 -3.14
N LEU A 464 -6.82 -21.33 -2.59
CA LEU A 464 -5.42 -21.49 -2.99
C LEU A 464 -5.31 -22.03 -4.43
N GLY A 465 -6.21 -22.92 -4.84
CA GLY A 465 -6.27 -23.40 -6.22
C GLY A 465 -6.50 -22.26 -7.23
N SER A 466 -7.32 -21.27 -6.85
CA SER A 466 -7.59 -20.10 -7.69
C SER A 466 -6.44 -19.08 -7.68
N ASP A 467 -5.81 -18.84 -6.52
CA ASP A 467 -4.63 -17.96 -6.40
C ASP A 467 -3.46 -18.49 -7.25
N LEU A 468 -3.14 -19.78 -7.14
CA LEU A 468 -2.05 -20.42 -7.89
C LEU A 468 -2.35 -20.43 -9.39
N ARG A 469 -3.60 -20.65 -9.80
CA ARG A 469 -4.01 -20.58 -11.21
C ARG A 469 -3.85 -19.17 -11.78
N ALA A 470 -4.21 -18.13 -11.02
CA ALA A 470 -4.05 -16.74 -11.46
C ALA A 470 -2.56 -16.39 -11.65
N VAL A 471 -1.70 -16.82 -10.72
CA VAL A 471 -0.23 -16.65 -10.82
C VAL A 471 0.34 -17.40 -12.02
N ALA A 472 -0.11 -18.64 -12.26
CA ALA A 472 0.32 -19.43 -13.40
C ALA A 472 -0.07 -18.79 -14.74
N LEU A 473 -1.32 -18.30 -14.87
CA LEU A 473 -1.80 -17.60 -16.06
C LEU A 473 -1.01 -16.30 -16.33
N MET A 474 -0.72 -15.52 -15.28
CA MET A 474 0.10 -14.31 -15.39
C MET A 474 1.50 -14.65 -15.91
N ASN A 475 2.16 -15.63 -15.30
CA ASN A 475 3.51 -16.04 -15.68
C ASN A 475 3.57 -16.65 -17.08
N LEU A 476 2.59 -17.48 -17.46
CA LEU A 476 2.47 -18.07 -18.79
C LEU A 476 2.33 -16.99 -19.86
N GLY A 477 1.34 -16.11 -19.70
CA GLY A 477 1.11 -15.04 -20.67
C GLY A 477 2.25 -14.02 -20.73
N THR A 478 2.99 -13.84 -19.63
CA THR A 478 4.24 -13.07 -19.65
C THR A 478 5.28 -13.78 -20.51
N ALA A 479 5.62 -15.04 -20.23
CA ALA A 479 6.66 -15.73 -20.98
C ALA A 479 6.34 -15.89 -22.47
N GLU A 480 5.08 -16.16 -22.82
CA GLU A 480 4.60 -16.17 -24.20
C GLU A 480 4.77 -14.79 -24.88
N ALA A 481 4.56 -13.69 -24.17
CA ALA A 481 4.80 -12.35 -24.71
C ALA A 481 6.29 -12.05 -24.94
N TRP A 482 7.17 -12.51 -24.04
CA TRP A 482 8.62 -12.21 -24.08
C TRP A 482 9.43 -13.11 -25.03
N THR A 483 8.86 -14.22 -25.49
CA THR A 483 9.48 -15.14 -26.47
C THR A 483 9.32 -14.68 -27.93
N LEU A 484 8.86 -13.44 -28.16
CA LEU A 484 8.92 -12.65 -29.39
C LEU A 484 9.32 -13.42 -30.67
N GLY A 485 8.35 -13.93 -31.42
CA GLY A 485 8.56 -14.37 -32.81
C GLY A 485 8.05 -15.75 -33.21
N LEU A 486 7.45 -16.52 -32.29
CA LEU A 486 6.78 -17.77 -32.65
C LEU A 486 5.25 -17.59 -32.78
N PRO A 487 4.56 -18.40 -33.60
CA PRO A 487 3.10 -18.33 -33.81
C PRO A 487 2.23 -18.57 -32.56
N ALA A 488 2.81 -18.66 -31.35
CA ALA A 488 2.15 -18.81 -30.06
C ALA A 488 1.68 -17.48 -29.42
N ALA A 489 1.99 -16.33 -30.03
CA ALA A 489 1.64 -15.01 -29.49
C ALA A 489 0.13 -14.75 -29.22
N PRO A 490 -0.86 -15.32 -29.94
CA PRO A 490 -2.28 -15.13 -29.62
C PRO A 490 -2.69 -15.63 -28.22
N ASP A 491 -1.96 -16.60 -27.68
CA ASP A 491 -2.25 -17.18 -26.37
C ASP A 491 -1.81 -16.27 -25.22
N ALA A 492 -0.79 -15.42 -25.43
CA ALA A 492 -0.27 -14.50 -24.40
C ALA A 492 -1.34 -13.54 -23.89
N GLU A 493 -2.03 -12.84 -24.80
CA GLU A 493 -3.11 -11.92 -24.39
C GLU A 493 -4.28 -12.67 -23.74
N ARG A 494 -4.58 -13.88 -24.22
CA ARG A 494 -5.66 -14.71 -23.69
C ARG A 494 -5.38 -15.08 -22.24
N HIS A 495 -4.20 -15.63 -21.95
CA HIS A 495 -3.81 -16.01 -20.59
C HIS A 495 -3.73 -14.81 -19.64
N LEU A 496 -3.20 -13.66 -20.09
CA LEU A 496 -3.16 -12.45 -19.27
C LEU A 496 -4.56 -11.89 -18.95
N ARG A 497 -5.49 -11.93 -19.91
CA ARG A 497 -6.89 -11.52 -19.67
C ARG A 497 -7.62 -12.48 -18.74
N GLU A 498 -7.46 -13.79 -18.95
CA GLU A 498 -8.02 -14.82 -18.07
C GLU A 498 -7.47 -14.69 -16.64
N GLY A 499 -6.15 -14.46 -16.51
CA GLY A 499 -5.49 -14.21 -15.22
C GLY A 499 -6.01 -12.95 -14.53
N ALA A 500 -6.16 -11.84 -15.25
CA ALA A 500 -6.72 -10.60 -14.70
C ALA A 500 -8.17 -10.76 -14.25
N ALA A 501 -9.01 -11.46 -15.04
CA ALA A 501 -10.40 -11.72 -14.70
C ALA A 501 -10.52 -12.62 -13.46
N LEU A 502 -9.70 -13.68 -13.38
CA LEU A 502 -9.66 -14.56 -12.23
C LEU A 502 -9.19 -13.80 -10.98
N ALA A 503 -8.11 -13.03 -11.07
CA ALA A 503 -7.59 -12.22 -9.97
C ALA A 503 -8.65 -11.25 -9.42
N ARG A 504 -9.44 -10.62 -10.30
CA ARG A 504 -10.57 -9.79 -9.90
C ARG A 504 -11.66 -10.57 -9.17
N GLN A 505 -12.02 -11.76 -9.68
CA GLN A 505 -13.05 -12.61 -9.08
C GLN A 505 -12.68 -13.07 -7.66
N ILE A 506 -11.41 -13.37 -7.43
CA ILE A 506 -10.90 -13.83 -6.12
C ILE A 506 -10.44 -12.67 -5.21
N GLY A 507 -10.61 -11.41 -5.63
CA GLY A 507 -10.29 -10.24 -4.81
C GLY A 507 -8.80 -9.99 -4.61
N ARG A 508 -7.97 -10.28 -5.63
CA ARG A 508 -6.51 -10.11 -5.61
C ARG A 508 -6.05 -8.98 -6.56
N PRO A 509 -6.21 -7.70 -6.16
CA PRO A 509 -5.93 -6.56 -7.02
C PRO A 509 -4.46 -6.46 -7.46
N TYR A 510 -3.50 -6.93 -6.66
CA TYR A 510 -2.08 -6.89 -7.02
C TYR A 510 -1.77 -7.78 -8.23
N LEU A 511 -2.38 -8.97 -8.30
CA LEU A 511 -2.28 -9.86 -9.46
C LEU A 511 -3.02 -9.30 -10.67
N GLU A 512 -4.19 -8.68 -10.47
CA GLU A 512 -4.93 -8.03 -11.55
C GLU A 512 -4.07 -6.93 -12.22
N VAL A 513 -3.44 -6.07 -11.41
CA VAL A 513 -2.52 -5.04 -11.89
C VAL A 513 -1.33 -5.66 -12.63
N GLY A 514 -0.72 -6.72 -12.09
CA GLY A 514 0.38 -7.43 -12.74
C GLY A 514 0.02 -7.99 -14.12
N CYS A 515 -1.13 -8.66 -14.24
CA CYS A 515 -1.64 -9.17 -15.51
C CYS A 515 -1.90 -8.05 -16.52
N LEU A 516 -2.57 -6.96 -16.11
CA LEU A 516 -2.85 -5.83 -16.98
C LEU A 516 -1.59 -5.08 -17.41
N ALA A 517 -0.59 -4.97 -16.53
CA ALA A 517 0.68 -4.34 -16.84
C ALA A 517 1.43 -5.10 -17.93
N GLN A 518 1.49 -6.43 -17.81
CA GLN A 518 2.10 -7.31 -18.83
C GLN A 518 1.28 -7.36 -20.12
N LEU A 519 -0.04 -7.19 -20.05
CA LEU A 519 -0.91 -7.14 -21.23
C LEU A 519 -0.54 -5.94 -22.13
N GLY A 520 -0.09 -4.83 -21.55
CA GLY A 520 0.45 -3.70 -22.32
C GLY A 520 1.64 -4.11 -23.21
N PHE A 521 2.58 -4.90 -22.67
CA PHE A 521 3.70 -5.42 -23.44
C PHE A 521 3.26 -6.39 -24.55
N ALA A 522 2.39 -7.36 -24.24
CA ALA A 522 1.86 -8.29 -25.24
C ALA A 522 1.12 -7.57 -26.38
N SER A 523 0.47 -6.44 -26.09
CA SER A 523 -0.27 -5.65 -27.08
C SER A 523 0.64 -4.94 -28.07
N LEU A 524 1.83 -4.51 -27.67
CA LEU A 524 2.78 -3.84 -28.58
C LEU A 524 3.20 -4.76 -29.74
N VAL A 525 3.23 -6.07 -29.48
CA VAL A 525 3.66 -7.09 -30.45
C VAL A 525 2.54 -7.44 -31.43
N LEU A 526 1.27 -7.31 -31.01
CA LEU A 526 0.11 -7.88 -31.71
C LEU A 526 -0.92 -6.84 -32.19
N GLN A 527 -0.83 -5.60 -31.72
CA GLN A 527 -1.85 -4.55 -31.89
C GLN A 527 -1.21 -3.18 -32.15
N SER A 528 -2.05 -2.17 -32.43
CA SER A 528 -1.61 -0.78 -32.65
C SER A 528 -0.99 -0.12 -31.40
N PHE A 529 -0.21 0.93 -31.63
CA PHE A 529 0.37 1.75 -30.56
C PHE A 529 -0.71 2.38 -29.67
N ALA A 530 -1.83 2.80 -30.27
CA ALA A 530 -2.96 3.40 -29.56
C ALA A 530 -3.64 2.43 -28.58
N GLU A 531 -3.80 1.17 -28.98
CA GLU A 531 -4.35 0.12 -28.12
C GLU A 531 -3.44 -0.15 -26.92
N THR A 532 -2.13 -0.24 -27.18
CA THR A 532 -1.10 -0.43 -26.14
C THR A 532 -1.15 0.71 -25.12
N GLN A 533 -1.16 1.97 -25.58
CA GLN A 533 -1.26 3.12 -24.70
C GLN A 533 -2.53 3.08 -23.83
N ARG A 534 -3.68 2.68 -24.39
CA ARG A 534 -4.94 2.58 -23.63
C ARG A 534 -4.82 1.57 -22.49
N ARG A 535 -4.31 0.37 -22.77
CA ARG A 535 -4.16 -0.69 -21.75
C ARG A 535 -3.13 -0.34 -20.69
N CYS A 536 -2.00 0.26 -21.08
CA CYS A 536 -1.02 0.75 -20.11
C CYS A 536 -1.63 1.79 -19.17
N ARG A 537 -2.40 2.75 -19.70
CA ARG A 537 -3.09 3.76 -18.87
C ARG A 537 -4.14 3.13 -17.94
N GLU A 538 -4.85 2.10 -18.38
CA GLU A 538 -5.80 1.35 -17.54
C GLU A 538 -5.10 0.66 -16.36
N ALA A 539 -4.00 -0.04 -16.63
CA ALA A 539 -3.19 -0.69 -15.60
C ALA A 539 -2.63 0.33 -14.59
N ILE A 540 -2.09 1.45 -15.08
CA ILE A 540 -1.53 2.52 -14.23
C ILE A 540 -2.62 3.15 -13.36
N ALA A 541 -3.79 3.46 -13.94
CA ALA A 541 -4.90 4.04 -13.18
C ALA A 541 -5.42 3.08 -12.10
N LEU A 542 -5.42 1.77 -12.36
CA LEU A 542 -5.77 0.78 -11.34
C LEU A 542 -4.72 0.74 -10.21
N ALA A 543 -3.43 0.71 -10.56
CA ALA A 543 -2.34 0.73 -9.58
C ALA A 543 -2.37 1.99 -8.70
N GLU A 544 -2.63 3.17 -9.29
CA GLU A 544 -2.71 4.44 -8.57
C GLU A 544 -3.83 4.47 -7.53
N ARG A 545 -4.98 3.82 -7.80
CA ARG A 545 -6.09 3.71 -6.82
C ARG A 545 -5.67 2.97 -5.56
N TYR A 546 -4.75 2.02 -5.67
CA TYR A 546 -4.22 1.25 -4.55
C TYR A 546 -2.91 1.85 -3.98
N GLY A 547 -2.43 2.98 -4.52
CA GLY A 547 -1.18 3.61 -4.11
C GLY A 547 0.08 2.93 -4.66
N TRP A 548 -0.04 2.01 -5.62
CA TRP A 548 1.07 1.22 -6.19
C TRP A 548 1.73 1.86 -7.41
N GLY A 549 1.55 3.17 -7.62
CA GLY A 549 2.06 3.89 -8.79
C GLY A 549 3.59 3.95 -8.90
N THR A 550 4.33 3.45 -7.90
CA THR A 550 5.79 3.34 -7.85
C THR A 550 6.26 1.92 -7.52
N GLU A 551 5.37 0.94 -7.48
CA GLU A 551 5.73 -0.44 -7.18
C GLU A 551 6.28 -1.17 -8.42
N PRO A 552 7.21 -2.12 -8.30
CA PRO A 552 7.77 -2.85 -9.44
C PRO A 552 6.74 -3.50 -10.37
N VAL A 553 5.60 -3.94 -9.82
CA VAL A 553 4.53 -4.61 -10.57
C VAL A 553 4.00 -3.77 -11.75
N ILE A 554 4.06 -2.43 -11.64
CA ILE A 554 3.58 -1.53 -12.70
C ILE A 554 4.65 -1.17 -13.73
N ALA A 555 5.92 -1.50 -13.50
CA ALA A 555 7.03 -1.13 -14.37
C ALA A 555 6.81 -1.51 -15.85
N PRO A 556 6.30 -2.71 -16.21
CA PRO A 556 6.02 -3.06 -17.61
C PRO A 556 5.08 -2.09 -18.33
N ALA A 557 4.02 -1.63 -17.65
CA ALA A 557 3.07 -0.67 -18.22
C ALA A 557 3.69 0.71 -18.38
N LEU A 558 4.49 1.16 -17.40
CA LEU A 558 5.18 2.45 -17.45
C LEU A 558 6.17 2.49 -18.62
N ILE A 559 6.98 1.45 -18.80
CA ILE A 559 7.97 1.41 -19.88
C ILE A 559 7.32 1.30 -21.25
N MET A 560 6.23 0.53 -21.41
CA MET A 560 5.51 0.47 -22.69
C MET A 560 4.82 1.79 -23.02
N LEU A 561 4.24 2.48 -22.04
CA LEU A 561 3.67 3.80 -22.26
C LEU A 561 4.76 4.81 -22.66
N ALA A 562 5.91 4.80 -21.99
CA ALA A 562 7.05 5.64 -22.36
C ALA A 562 7.51 5.34 -23.79
N ALA A 563 7.74 4.06 -24.13
CA ALA A 563 8.20 3.65 -25.44
C ALA A 563 7.22 4.09 -26.54
N THR A 564 5.93 3.80 -26.38
CA THR A 564 4.92 4.16 -27.39
C THR A 564 4.81 5.67 -27.59
N LEU A 565 4.91 6.49 -26.54
CA LEU A 565 4.94 7.95 -26.66
C LEU A 565 6.20 8.46 -27.38
N ILE A 566 7.36 7.83 -27.13
CA ILE A 566 8.61 8.15 -27.82
C ILE A 566 8.49 7.81 -29.31
N TRP A 567 7.90 6.66 -29.66
CA TRP A 567 7.65 6.27 -31.05
C TRP A 567 6.75 7.25 -31.80
N THR A 568 5.74 7.83 -31.13
CA THR A 568 4.83 8.84 -31.69
C THR A 568 5.35 10.27 -31.58
N GLY A 569 6.57 10.49 -31.07
CA GLY A 569 7.21 11.81 -31.01
C GLY A 569 6.84 12.68 -29.81
N GLU A 570 6.07 12.17 -28.85
CA GLU A 570 5.74 12.82 -27.57
C GLU A 570 6.92 12.65 -26.57
N PHE A 571 8.11 13.11 -26.94
CA PHE A 571 9.37 12.85 -26.22
C PHE A 571 9.38 13.31 -24.76
N ASP A 572 8.81 14.48 -24.46
CA ASP A 572 8.79 15.05 -23.11
C ASP A 572 7.91 14.23 -22.16
N GLU A 573 6.74 13.79 -22.62
CA GLU A 573 5.87 12.89 -21.84
C GLU A 573 6.53 11.51 -21.70
N GLY A 574 7.12 10.99 -22.79
CA GLY A 574 7.87 9.73 -22.77
C GLY A 574 8.99 9.72 -21.73
N GLU A 575 9.75 10.81 -21.62
CA GLU A 575 10.81 10.96 -20.62
C GLU A 575 10.28 10.96 -19.17
N GLN A 576 9.12 11.59 -18.92
CA GLN A 576 8.49 11.59 -17.60
C GLN A 576 8.09 10.16 -17.19
N TRP A 577 7.48 9.40 -18.09
CA TRP A 577 7.11 8.00 -17.83
C TRP A 577 8.33 7.12 -17.65
N LEU A 578 9.38 7.32 -18.45
CA LEU A 578 10.65 6.62 -18.32
C LEU A 578 11.28 6.86 -16.93
N GLN A 579 11.26 8.10 -16.45
CA GLN A 579 11.76 8.43 -15.11
C GLN A 579 10.93 7.76 -14.00
N ARG A 580 9.62 7.65 -14.21
CA ARG A 580 8.72 6.94 -13.30
C ARG A 580 9.02 5.43 -13.28
N THR A 581 9.34 4.84 -14.44
CA THR A 581 9.84 3.45 -14.52
C THR A 581 11.13 3.28 -13.72
N ARG A 582 12.10 4.19 -13.85
CA ARG A 582 13.35 4.14 -13.06
C ARG A 582 13.11 4.14 -11.56
N GLN A 583 12.10 4.89 -11.10
CA GLN A 583 11.73 4.89 -9.68
C GLN A 583 11.14 3.56 -9.24
N ALA A 584 10.27 2.95 -10.06
CA ALA A 584 9.64 1.66 -9.78
C ALA A 584 10.64 0.49 -9.75
N LEU A 585 11.70 0.55 -10.55
CA LEU A 585 12.73 -0.51 -10.62
C LEU A 585 13.82 -0.40 -9.55
N ARG A 586 13.77 0.58 -8.64
CA ARG A 586 14.78 0.68 -7.56
C ARG A 586 14.79 -0.53 -6.62
N THR A 587 13.67 -1.26 -6.54
CA THR A 587 13.45 -2.35 -5.58
C THR A 587 13.35 -3.74 -6.22
N ASP A 588 13.31 -3.85 -7.56
CA ASP A 588 13.17 -5.13 -8.27
C ASP A 588 14.03 -5.16 -9.54
N THR A 589 14.85 -6.21 -9.69
CA THR A 589 15.93 -6.34 -10.67
C THR A 589 15.65 -7.50 -11.63
N GLY A 590 14.54 -7.43 -12.37
CA GLY A 590 14.38 -8.24 -13.58
C GLY A 590 15.30 -7.69 -14.68
N PRO A 591 16.20 -8.50 -15.29
CA PRO A 591 17.09 -8.04 -16.34
C PRO A 591 16.33 -7.62 -17.62
N ASP A 592 15.14 -8.20 -17.83
CA ASP A 592 14.24 -7.97 -18.97
C ASP A 592 13.68 -6.53 -19.03
N ILE A 593 13.08 -6.03 -17.95
CA ILE A 593 12.51 -4.68 -17.91
C ILE A 593 13.61 -3.62 -17.85
N THR A 594 14.73 -3.93 -17.18
CA THR A 594 15.89 -3.03 -17.12
C THR A 594 16.53 -2.87 -18.50
N LEU A 595 16.62 -3.96 -19.27
CA LEU A 595 17.04 -3.90 -20.68
C LEU A 595 16.12 -2.97 -21.50
N LEU A 596 14.79 -3.16 -21.41
CA LEU A 596 13.83 -2.31 -22.14
C LEU A 596 13.90 -0.83 -21.71
N LEU A 597 14.18 -0.57 -20.43
CA LEU A 597 14.40 0.78 -19.92
C LEU A 597 15.56 1.47 -20.66
N HIS A 598 16.72 0.82 -20.72
CA HIS A 598 17.91 1.36 -21.39
C HIS A 598 17.71 1.48 -22.91
N GLN A 599 17.05 0.51 -23.55
CA GLN A 599 16.68 0.61 -24.96
C GLN A 599 15.79 1.83 -25.24
N THR A 600 14.76 2.03 -24.42
CA THR A 600 13.79 3.13 -24.59
C THR A 600 14.44 4.48 -24.29
N ALA A 601 15.33 4.54 -23.30
CA ALA A 601 16.16 5.71 -23.02
C ALA A 601 17.04 6.06 -24.23
N GLY A 602 17.77 5.08 -24.77
CA GLY A 602 18.60 5.26 -25.96
C GLY A 602 17.81 5.78 -27.16
N LEU A 603 16.60 5.24 -27.39
CA LEU A 603 15.68 5.72 -28.43
C LEU A 603 15.24 7.17 -28.22
N LEU A 604 14.89 7.57 -26.99
CA LEU A 604 14.57 8.95 -26.64
C LEU A 604 15.75 9.89 -26.93
N HIS A 605 16.97 9.50 -26.53
CA HIS A 605 18.18 10.28 -26.78
C HIS A 605 18.46 10.39 -28.29
N ALA A 606 18.37 9.28 -29.02
CA ALA A 606 18.55 9.26 -30.47
C ALA A 606 17.51 10.12 -31.20
N GLY A 607 16.24 10.07 -30.80
CA GLY A 607 15.15 10.89 -31.35
C GLY A 607 15.35 12.40 -31.13
N ARG A 608 16.04 12.80 -30.05
CA ARG A 608 16.42 14.19 -29.77
C ARG A 608 17.78 14.59 -30.38
N GLY A 609 18.42 13.73 -31.17
CA GLY A 609 19.76 13.97 -31.74
C GLY A 609 20.91 13.92 -30.73
N ARG A 610 20.66 13.45 -29.51
CA ARG A 610 21.64 13.25 -28.43
C ARG A 610 22.35 11.90 -28.60
N HIS A 611 23.13 11.76 -29.67
CA HIS A 611 23.68 10.47 -30.09
C HIS A 611 24.73 9.88 -29.12
N GLN A 612 25.44 10.73 -28.37
CA GLN A 612 26.42 10.26 -27.38
C GLN A 612 25.71 9.59 -26.19
N GLU A 613 24.70 10.25 -25.62
CA GLU A 613 23.89 9.66 -24.54
C GLU A 613 23.11 8.43 -25.03
N ALA A 614 22.67 8.42 -26.29
CA ALA A 614 22.04 7.24 -26.87
C ALA A 614 23.00 6.04 -26.94
N LEU A 615 24.26 6.26 -27.34
CA LEU A 615 25.29 5.21 -27.42
C LEU A 615 25.57 4.60 -26.04
N GLU A 616 25.64 5.42 -24.99
CA GLU A 616 25.83 4.96 -23.61
C GLU A 616 24.67 4.05 -23.16
N GLU A 617 23.44 4.48 -23.36
CA GLU A 617 22.24 3.71 -23.00
C GLU A 617 22.14 2.39 -23.79
N PHE A 618 22.40 2.40 -25.10
CA PHE A 618 22.43 1.18 -25.91
C PHE A 618 23.58 0.24 -25.52
N GLY A 619 24.74 0.76 -25.09
CA GLY A 619 25.85 -0.04 -24.61
C GLY A 619 25.52 -0.79 -23.32
N VAL A 620 24.82 -0.15 -22.38
CA VAL A 620 24.30 -0.80 -21.17
C VAL A 620 23.28 -1.88 -21.52
N ALA A 621 22.35 -1.56 -22.43
CA ALA A 621 21.38 -2.52 -22.93
C ALA A 621 22.05 -3.76 -23.58
N GLU A 622 23.08 -3.57 -24.40
CA GLU A 622 23.80 -4.68 -25.05
C GLU A 622 24.46 -5.60 -24.02
N HIS A 623 25.08 -5.01 -22.99
CA HIS A 623 25.70 -5.79 -21.90
C HIS A 623 24.65 -6.61 -21.13
N LEU A 624 23.51 -6.02 -20.78
CA LEU A 624 22.40 -6.73 -20.12
C LEU A 624 21.81 -7.82 -21.03
N GLY A 625 21.64 -7.54 -22.31
CA GLY A 625 21.14 -8.50 -23.30
C GLY A 625 22.05 -9.72 -23.44
N SER A 626 23.37 -9.54 -23.37
CA SER A 626 24.35 -10.64 -23.43
C SER A 626 24.25 -11.64 -22.26
N GLN A 627 23.59 -11.26 -21.16
CA GLN A 627 23.38 -12.10 -19.98
C GLN A 627 22.06 -12.90 -20.05
N LEU A 628 21.20 -12.65 -21.06
CA LEU A 628 19.93 -13.35 -21.25
C LEU A 628 20.13 -14.53 -22.21
N GLU A 629 19.94 -15.76 -21.73
CA GLU A 629 20.16 -17.00 -22.51
C GLU A 629 19.15 -17.17 -23.68
N ASP A 630 17.92 -16.65 -23.55
CA ASP A 630 16.77 -17.05 -24.40
C ASP A 630 16.10 -15.90 -25.23
N SER A 631 16.72 -14.72 -25.44
CA SER A 631 16.06 -13.62 -26.18
C SER A 631 16.89 -13.02 -27.35
N PRO A 632 17.13 -13.78 -28.43
CA PRO A 632 17.92 -13.32 -29.59
C PRO A 632 17.29 -12.12 -30.34
N ALA A 633 15.96 -11.95 -30.30
CA ALA A 633 15.28 -10.85 -30.98
C ALA A 633 15.52 -9.48 -30.31
N LEU A 634 15.50 -9.42 -28.97
CA LEU A 634 15.79 -8.19 -28.22
C LEU A 634 17.26 -7.79 -28.30
N ALA A 635 18.17 -8.78 -28.31
CA ALA A 635 19.58 -8.55 -28.55
C ALA A 635 19.82 -7.93 -29.94
N THR A 636 19.26 -8.54 -30.99
CA THR A 636 19.41 -8.05 -32.38
C THR A 636 18.93 -6.62 -32.57
N ARG A 637 17.82 -6.23 -31.93
CA ARG A 637 17.33 -4.83 -31.95
C ARG A 637 18.29 -3.85 -31.27
N THR A 638 18.88 -4.24 -30.14
CA THR A 638 19.87 -3.41 -29.43
C THR A 638 21.11 -3.20 -30.27
N THR A 639 21.66 -4.29 -30.80
CA THR A 639 22.86 -4.27 -31.65
C THR A 639 22.65 -3.38 -32.86
N ARG A 640 21.48 -3.45 -33.52
CA ARG A 640 21.12 -2.57 -34.63
C ARG A 640 21.24 -1.09 -34.26
N TRP A 641 20.64 -0.67 -33.14
CA TRP A 641 20.67 0.74 -32.74
C TRP A 641 22.07 1.18 -32.33
N LEU A 642 22.86 0.29 -31.73
CA LEU A 642 24.26 0.54 -31.41
C LEU A 642 25.08 0.81 -32.68
N LEU A 643 24.99 -0.07 -33.68
CA LEU A 643 25.64 0.07 -34.99
C LEU A 643 25.27 1.39 -35.69
N ALA A 644 23.97 1.68 -35.78
CA ALA A 644 23.48 2.89 -36.44
C ALA A 644 23.92 4.17 -35.71
N THR A 645 23.98 4.14 -34.37
CA THR A 645 24.40 5.30 -33.56
C THR A 645 25.91 5.53 -33.65
N GLN A 646 26.73 4.47 -33.62
CA GLN A 646 28.18 4.54 -33.85
C GLN A 646 28.49 5.14 -35.24
N ALA A 647 27.81 4.65 -36.29
CA ALA A 647 27.99 5.17 -37.64
C ALA A 647 27.69 6.68 -37.73
N ARG A 648 26.60 7.15 -37.10
CA ARG A 648 26.22 8.58 -37.08
C ARG A 648 27.19 9.46 -36.29
N LEU A 649 27.86 8.92 -35.28
CA LEU A 649 28.93 9.60 -34.55
C LEU A 649 30.27 9.61 -35.31
N GLY A 650 30.34 9.00 -36.50
CA GLY A 650 31.57 8.85 -37.28
C GLY A 650 32.47 7.71 -36.80
N MET A 651 32.03 6.87 -35.86
CA MET A 651 32.74 5.70 -35.33
C MET A 651 32.57 4.48 -36.26
N VAL A 652 32.73 4.70 -37.57
CA VAL A 652 32.45 3.71 -38.62
C VAL A 652 33.32 2.44 -38.48
N GLY A 653 34.55 2.59 -37.97
CA GLY A 653 35.44 1.46 -37.70
C GLY A 653 34.92 0.53 -36.59
N GLU A 654 34.38 1.10 -35.51
CA GLU A 654 33.78 0.34 -34.41
C GLU A 654 32.49 -0.35 -34.86
N ALA A 655 31.65 0.36 -35.62
CA ALA A 655 30.43 -0.21 -36.19
C ALA A 655 30.73 -1.42 -37.10
N ARG A 656 31.77 -1.32 -37.96
CA ARG A 656 32.20 -2.46 -38.79
C ARG A 656 32.74 -3.63 -37.98
N ALA A 657 33.52 -3.35 -36.94
CA ALA A 657 34.06 -4.38 -36.07
C ALA A 657 32.94 -5.16 -35.38
N LEU A 658 31.93 -4.46 -34.84
CA LEU A 658 30.76 -5.10 -34.23
C LEU A 658 29.95 -5.89 -35.24
N LEU A 659 29.68 -5.34 -36.44
CA LEU A 659 28.95 -6.04 -37.50
C LEU A 659 29.64 -7.37 -37.88
N ALA A 660 30.98 -7.39 -37.92
CA ALA A 660 31.75 -8.59 -38.25
C ALA A 660 31.72 -9.68 -37.16
N THR A 661 31.22 -9.39 -35.96
CA THR A 661 31.05 -10.37 -34.88
C THR A 661 29.70 -11.09 -34.92
N LEU A 662 28.76 -10.63 -35.75
CA LEU A 662 27.43 -11.23 -35.85
C LEU A 662 27.46 -12.52 -36.69
N ASP A 663 26.64 -13.49 -36.30
CA ASP A 663 26.39 -14.69 -37.11
C ASP A 663 25.59 -14.35 -38.40
N ASP A 664 25.62 -15.26 -39.37
CA ASP A 664 24.99 -15.06 -40.68
C ASP A 664 23.47 -14.85 -40.59
N GLU A 665 22.82 -15.45 -39.59
CA GLU A 665 21.37 -15.34 -39.36
C GLU A 665 20.99 -13.93 -38.90
N ARG A 666 21.68 -13.40 -37.88
CA ARG A 666 21.48 -12.03 -37.40
C ARG A 666 21.90 -11.00 -38.43
N ALA A 667 23.01 -11.23 -39.12
CA ALA A 667 23.49 -10.36 -40.19
C ALA A 667 22.50 -10.24 -41.37
N GLY A 668 21.74 -11.31 -41.63
CA GLY A 668 20.68 -11.36 -42.65
C GLY A 668 19.37 -10.67 -42.26
N SER A 669 19.17 -10.30 -41.00
CA SER A 669 17.93 -9.62 -40.55
C SER A 669 17.77 -8.23 -41.17
N GLY A 670 16.53 -7.82 -41.43
CA GLY A 670 16.25 -6.50 -42.01
C GLY A 670 16.71 -5.35 -41.11
N GLU A 671 16.67 -5.55 -39.79
CA GLU A 671 17.15 -4.62 -38.78
C GLU A 671 18.64 -4.29 -38.97
N ILE A 672 19.47 -5.34 -39.06
CA ILE A 672 20.92 -5.21 -39.23
C ILE A 672 21.27 -4.69 -40.63
N ARG A 673 20.50 -5.07 -41.65
CA ARG A 673 20.64 -4.51 -43.02
C ARG A 673 20.40 -3.00 -43.07
N ASN A 674 19.40 -2.49 -42.35
CA ASN A 674 19.21 -1.05 -42.20
C ASN A 674 20.41 -0.39 -41.50
N ALA A 675 20.96 -1.00 -40.44
CA ALA A 675 22.15 -0.48 -39.79
C ALA A 675 23.38 -0.48 -40.73
N PHE A 676 23.52 -1.51 -41.57
CA PHE A 676 24.56 -1.56 -42.59
C PHE A 676 24.39 -0.44 -43.63
N ALA A 677 23.17 -0.13 -44.05
CA ALA A 677 22.91 1.01 -44.93
C ALA A 677 23.28 2.36 -44.28
N VAL A 678 23.07 2.53 -42.97
CA VAL A 678 23.54 3.73 -42.23
C VAL A 678 25.06 3.82 -42.26
N ILE A 679 25.77 2.71 -42.04
CA ILE A 679 27.24 2.65 -42.14
C ILE A 679 27.70 3.08 -43.54
N ARG A 680 27.06 2.56 -44.60
CA ARG A 680 27.39 2.90 -46.00
C ARG A 680 27.14 4.37 -46.35
N LEU A 681 26.04 4.95 -45.87
CA LEU A 681 25.79 6.39 -46.02
C LEU A 681 26.85 7.24 -45.31
N ALA A 682 27.25 6.86 -44.09
CA ALA A 682 28.32 7.55 -43.36
C ALA A 682 29.70 7.45 -44.07
N GLU A 683 29.91 6.41 -44.87
CA GLU A 683 31.11 6.23 -45.71
C GLU A 683 31.06 7.01 -47.04
N GLY A 684 29.91 7.64 -47.37
CA GLY A 684 29.70 8.29 -48.66
C GLY A 684 29.48 7.30 -49.81
N GLU A 685 28.93 6.12 -49.51
CA GLU A 685 28.63 5.04 -50.48
C GLU A 685 27.09 4.86 -50.67
N PRO A 686 26.34 5.85 -51.19
CA PRO A 686 24.87 5.78 -51.27
C PRO A 686 24.35 4.63 -52.17
N ALA A 687 25.12 4.23 -53.19
CA ALA A 687 24.76 3.07 -54.01
C ALA A 687 24.84 1.74 -53.24
N ALA A 688 25.83 1.60 -52.35
CA ALA A 688 25.95 0.42 -51.48
C ALA A 688 24.87 0.41 -50.40
N ALA A 689 24.47 1.58 -49.90
CA ALA A 689 23.34 1.72 -48.97
C ALA A 689 22.02 1.24 -49.60
N LEU A 690 21.75 1.56 -50.87
CA LEU A 690 20.58 1.06 -51.60
C LEU A 690 20.59 -0.47 -51.75
N ALA A 691 21.76 -1.05 -52.05
CA ALA A 691 21.90 -2.50 -52.14
C ALA A 691 21.64 -3.19 -50.78
N ALA A 692 22.05 -2.57 -49.67
CA ALA A 692 21.85 -3.09 -48.33
C ALA A 692 20.36 -3.16 -47.92
N VAL A 693 19.55 -2.17 -48.28
CA VAL A 693 18.11 -2.15 -47.95
C VAL A 693 17.22 -2.87 -48.97
N ALA A 694 17.76 -3.28 -50.13
CA ALA A 694 16.98 -3.85 -51.22
C ALA A 694 16.12 -5.06 -50.77
N GLU A 695 16.74 -5.98 -50.04
CA GLU A 695 16.06 -7.19 -49.54
C GLU A 695 15.01 -6.89 -48.45
N VAL A 696 15.13 -5.75 -47.77
CA VAL A 696 14.12 -5.29 -46.80
C VAL A 696 12.91 -4.72 -47.53
N LEU A 697 13.16 -3.98 -48.62
CA LEU A 697 12.12 -3.30 -49.40
C LEU A 697 11.35 -4.25 -50.34
N ASP A 698 11.97 -5.34 -50.80
CA ASP A 698 11.32 -6.36 -51.63
C ASP A 698 10.64 -7.48 -50.82
N GLY A 699 10.79 -7.47 -49.49
CA GLY A 699 10.19 -8.41 -48.55
C GLY A 699 10.87 -9.78 -48.46
N THR A 700 12.10 -9.91 -48.98
CA THR A 700 12.88 -11.15 -48.87
C THR A 700 13.64 -11.30 -47.56
N ALA A 701 13.94 -10.19 -46.88
CA ALA A 701 14.51 -10.16 -45.54
C ALA A 701 13.45 -10.45 -44.47
N LEU A 702 13.85 -11.18 -43.41
CA LEU A 702 13.04 -11.27 -42.20
C LEU A 702 13.05 -9.90 -41.49
N VAL A 703 11.86 -9.33 -41.26
CA VAL A 703 11.67 -8.04 -40.58
C VAL A 703 10.77 -8.18 -39.36
N PHE A 704 11.11 -7.51 -38.26
CA PHE A 704 10.29 -7.46 -37.06
C PHE A 704 9.41 -6.21 -37.03
N GLY A 705 8.40 -6.19 -37.91
CA GLY A 705 7.35 -5.17 -37.96
C GLY A 705 7.59 -4.02 -38.95
N ASP A 706 6.55 -3.22 -39.19
CA ASP A 706 6.52 -2.20 -40.24
C ASP A 706 7.52 -1.06 -40.03
N VAL A 707 7.96 -0.85 -38.79
CA VAL A 707 8.98 0.15 -38.42
C VAL A 707 10.29 -0.07 -39.18
N THR A 708 10.75 -1.32 -39.30
CA THR A 708 11.98 -1.64 -40.03
C THR A 708 11.85 -1.30 -41.51
N VAL A 709 10.66 -1.46 -42.09
CA VAL A 709 10.37 -1.11 -43.49
C VAL A 709 10.29 0.41 -43.69
N ILE A 710 9.67 1.14 -42.75
CA ILE A 710 9.64 2.62 -42.77
C ILE A 710 11.06 3.18 -42.82
N GLU A 711 11.94 2.70 -41.94
CA GLU A 711 13.32 3.15 -41.92
C GLU A 711 14.09 2.78 -43.19
N ALA A 712 13.87 1.59 -43.76
CA ALA A 712 14.49 1.18 -45.01
C ALA A 712 14.13 2.16 -46.14
N HIS A 713 12.86 2.58 -46.21
CA HIS A 713 12.41 3.60 -47.16
C HIS A 713 13.07 4.96 -46.91
N LEU A 714 13.25 5.37 -45.64
CA LEU A 714 13.94 6.62 -45.31
C LEU A 714 15.41 6.59 -45.70
N LEU A 715 16.11 5.48 -45.44
CA LEU A 715 17.51 5.29 -45.83
C LEU A 715 17.68 5.24 -47.35
N ALA A 716 16.77 4.57 -48.07
CA ALA A 716 16.75 4.59 -49.53
C ALA A 716 16.49 6.00 -50.08
N GLY A 717 15.58 6.76 -49.43
CA GLY A 717 15.29 8.15 -49.78
C GLY A 717 16.51 9.05 -49.63
N LEU A 718 17.25 8.92 -48.53
CA LEU A 718 18.51 9.64 -48.29
C LEU A 718 19.59 9.28 -49.32
N ALA A 719 19.79 7.99 -49.59
CA ALA A 719 20.72 7.52 -50.61
C ALA A 719 20.38 8.06 -52.02
N HIS A 720 19.09 8.05 -52.39
CA HIS A 720 18.63 8.63 -53.65
C HIS A 720 18.80 10.15 -53.70
N HIS A 721 18.68 10.84 -52.55
CA HIS A 721 18.93 12.27 -52.45
C HIS A 721 20.40 12.60 -52.73
N GLU A 722 21.35 11.89 -52.11
CA GLU A 722 22.79 12.05 -52.36
C GLU A 722 23.19 11.74 -53.82
N LEU A 723 22.53 10.76 -54.44
CA LEU A 723 22.71 10.43 -55.86
C LEU A 723 22.02 11.44 -56.83
N GLY A 724 21.30 12.44 -56.32
CA GLY A 724 20.60 13.44 -57.13
C GLY A 724 19.27 12.97 -57.74
N ASN A 725 18.79 11.77 -57.39
CA ASN A 725 17.57 11.15 -57.91
C ASN A 725 16.31 11.62 -57.15
N ARG A 726 15.95 12.90 -57.29
CA ARG A 726 14.82 13.52 -56.56
C ARG A 726 13.49 12.75 -56.64
N ARG A 727 13.15 12.19 -57.80
CA ARG A 727 11.89 11.45 -57.97
C ARG A 727 11.84 10.18 -57.11
N ALA A 728 12.94 9.42 -57.09
CA ALA A 728 13.05 8.21 -56.29
C ALA A 728 13.11 8.54 -54.79
N ALA A 729 13.81 9.62 -54.42
CA ALA A 729 13.86 10.11 -53.05
C ALA A 729 12.45 10.48 -52.52
N ASN A 730 11.67 11.25 -53.30
CA ASN A 730 10.30 11.62 -52.93
C ASN A 730 9.37 10.42 -52.85
N GLN A 731 9.50 9.45 -53.77
CA GLN A 731 8.70 8.23 -53.73
C GLN A 731 8.99 7.40 -52.47
N ALA A 732 10.27 7.28 -52.08
CA ALA A 732 10.65 6.58 -50.87
C ALA A 732 10.11 7.28 -49.60
N ALA A 733 10.18 8.60 -49.54
CA ALA A 733 9.59 9.39 -48.45
C ALA A 733 8.06 9.20 -48.36
N GLU A 734 7.35 9.18 -49.50
CA GLU A 734 5.90 8.96 -49.53
C GLU A 734 5.51 7.56 -49.02
N GLN A 735 6.29 6.51 -49.36
CA GLN A 735 6.05 5.16 -48.83
C GLN A 735 6.30 5.09 -47.32
N ALA A 736 7.35 5.75 -46.82
CA ALA A 736 7.61 5.84 -45.39
C ALA A 736 6.45 6.54 -44.64
N LEU A 737 5.92 7.64 -45.20
CA LEU A 737 4.76 8.35 -44.64
C LEU A 737 3.49 7.50 -44.67
N ALA A 738 3.26 6.75 -45.75
CA ALA A 738 2.09 5.88 -45.88
C ALA A 738 2.06 4.79 -44.80
N LEU A 739 3.19 4.17 -44.54
CA LEU A 739 3.34 3.14 -43.49
C LEU A 739 3.27 3.74 -42.08
N ALA A 740 3.71 4.99 -41.89
CA ALA A 740 3.69 5.65 -40.59
C ALA A 740 2.31 6.24 -40.21
N GLU A 741 1.38 6.42 -41.16
CA GLU A 741 0.11 7.13 -40.94
C GLU A 741 -0.84 6.43 -39.96
N SER A 742 -0.90 5.09 -39.96
CA SER A 742 -1.83 4.33 -39.10
C SER A 742 -1.59 4.59 -37.62
N ASP A 743 -0.32 4.59 -37.22
CA ASP A 743 0.13 4.72 -35.82
C ASP A 743 0.75 6.09 -35.50
N ARG A 744 0.82 6.98 -36.51
CA ARG A 744 1.44 8.32 -36.42
C ARG A 744 2.87 8.26 -35.89
N LEU A 745 3.67 7.40 -36.50
CA LEU A 745 5.06 7.19 -36.08
C LEU A 745 5.93 8.38 -36.47
N VAL A 746 6.66 8.93 -35.51
CA VAL A 746 7.57 10.09 -35.71
C VAL A 746 9.02 9.68 -35.52
N LEU A 747 9.29 8.78 -34.56
CA LEU A 747 10.66 8.39 -34.20
C LEU A 747 11.51 7.88 -35.38
N PRO A 748 11.01 7.05 -36.33
CA PRO A 748 11.80 6.61 -37.48
C PRO A 748 12.39 7.77 -38.28
N PHE A 749 11.63 8.85 -38.44
CA PHE A 749 12.05 10.04 -39.19
C PHE A 749 13.11 10.84 -38.43
N ALA A 750 12.98 10.92 -37.10
CA ALA A 750 13.94 11.59 -36.23
C ALA A 750 15.28 10.87 -36.19
N ILE A 751 15.27 9.56 -35.94
CA ILE A 751 16.53 8.81 -35.78
C ILE A 751 17.28 8.66 -37.10
N THR A 752 16.60 8.62 -38.25
CA THR A 752 17.26 8.50 -39.57
C THR A 752 17.91 9.79 -40.06
N GLY A 753 17.63 10.93 -39.44
CA GLY A 753 18.11 12.22 -39.94
C GLY A 753 17.45 12.66 -41.24
N SER A 754 16.22 12.18 -41.52
CA SER A 754 15.51 12.41 -42.78
C SER A 754 14.96 13.83 -42.99
N ARG A 755 15.37 14.81 -42.17
CA ARG A 755 14.84 16.17 -42.18
C ARG A 755 14.93 16.84 -43.56
N GLU A 756 16.11 16.82 -44.17
CA GLU A 756 16.32 17.47 -45.49
C GLU A 756 15.50 16.80 -46.59
N LEU A 757 15.35 15.48 -46.52
CA LEU A 757 14.50 14.70 -47.42
C LEU A 757 13.02 15.12 -47.28
N LEU A 758 12.54 15.28 -46.05
CA LEU A 758 11.15 15.68 -45.76
C LEU A 758 10.87 17.15 -46.10
N GLU A 759 11.83 18.05 -45.87
CA GLU A 759 11.71 19.47 -46.23
C GLU A 759 11.70 19.69 -47.76
N ALA A 760 12.37 18.81 -48.51
CA ALA A 760 12.37 18.81 -49.97
C ALA A 760 11.05 18.28 -50.58
N LEU A 761 10.20 17.60 -49.79
CA LEU A 761 8.94 17.03 -50.26
C LEU A 761 7.87 18.14 -50.43
N PRO A 762 7.27 18.31 -51.62
CA PRO A 762 6.24 19.32 -51.82
C PRO A 762 4.98 19.03 -50.99
N ARG A 763 4.67 19.87 -50.00
CA ARG A 763 3.54 19.69 -49.06
C ARG A 763 2.16 19.52 -49.72
N HIS A 764 2.00 19.94 -50.98
CA HIS A 764 0.76 19.86 -51.74
C HIS A 764 0.68 18.62 -52.65
N GLU A 765 1.76 17.86 -52.77
CA GLU A 765 1.84 16.64 -53.59
C GLU A 765 1.77 15.36 -52.74
N THR A 766 2.03 15.44 -51.43
CA THR A 766 1.90 14.30 -50.51
C THR A 766 0.45 14.07 -50.07
N ALA A 767 0.04 12.81 -49.96
CA ALA A 767 -1.23 12.42 -49.35
C ALA A 767 -1.22 12.59 -47.81
N HIS A 768 -0.04 12.75 -47.22
CA HIS A 768 0.22 12.69 -45.78
C HIS A 768 0.63 14.04 -45.18
N ALA A 769 0.14 15.15 -45.74
CA ALA A 769 0.57 16.50 -45.37
C ALA A 769 0.40 16.85 -43.87
N ALA A 770 -0.57 16.25 -43.19
CA ALA A 770 -0.79 16.44 -41.75
C ALA A 770 0.32 15.76 -40.93
N LEU A 771 0.58 14.48 -41.18
CA LEU A 771 1.65 13.72 -40.54
C LEU A 771 3.02 14.33 -40.84
N LEU A 772 3.27 14.73 -42.09
CA LEU A 772 4.50 15.41 -42.48
C LEU A 772 4.73 16.70 -41.67
N THR A 773 3.67 17.46 -41.39
CA THR A 773 3.77 18.68 -40.56
C THR A 773 4.09 18.33 -39.12
N GLU A 774 3.42 17.32 -38.55
CA GLU A 774 3.66 16.83 -37.19
C GLU A 774 5.09 16.31 -37.00
N ILE A 775 5.60 15.51 -37.94
CA ILE A 775 6.99 15.04 -37.94
C ILE A 775 7.94 16.24 -37.99
N LEU A 776 7.76 17.15 -38.94
CA LEU A 776 8.64 18.32 -39.06
C LEU A 776 8.60 19.17 -37.78
N ASP A 777 7.44 19.45 -37.21
CA ASP A 777 7.32 20.25 -35.98
C ASP A 777 8.08 19.58 -34.81
N SER A 778 7.98 18.25 -34.67
CA SER A 778 8.75 17.46 -33.70
C SER A 778 10.26 17.54 -33.94
N LEU A 779 10.71 17.41 -35.20
CA LEU A 779 12.13 17.53 -35.58
C LEU A 779 12.71 18.93 -35.36
N HIS A 780 11.88 19.98 -35.39
CA HIS A 780 12.29 21.36 -35.14
C HIS A 780 12.38 21.69 -33.64
N GLY A 781 11.99 20.77 -32.75
CA GLY A 781 11.90 21.02 -31.31
C GLY A 781 10.84 22.06 -30.95
N ALA A 782 9.85 22.26 -31.82
CA ALA A 782 8.70 23.09 -31.48
C ALA A 782 7.83 22.30 -30.48
N PRO A 783 7.43 22.90 -29.34
CA PRO A 783 6.55 22.20 -28.40
C PRO A 783 5.26 21.81 -29.14
N PRO A 784 4.75 20.58 -28.97
CA PRO A 784 3.46 20.23 -29.51
C PRO A 784 2.43 21.26 -29.01
N PRO A 785 1.51 21.74 -29.86
CA PRO A 785 0.49 22.67 -29.39
C PRO A 785 -0.28 21.99 -28.26
N ALA A 786 -0.19 22.57 -27.06
CA ALA A 786 -0.75 21.99 -25.84
C ALA A 786 -2.17 21.45 -26.07
N LYS A 787 -2.37 20.15 -25.78
CA LYS A 787 -3.69 19.57 -25.59
C LYS A 787 -4.30 20.15 -24.32
N GLU A 788 -4.71 21.42 -24.37
CA GLU A 788 -5.70 21.93 -23.44
C GLU A 788 -6.96 21.11 -23.65
N SER A 789 -7.39 20.43 -22.60
CA SER A 789 -8.67 19.78 -22.43
C SER A 789 -9.82 20.77 -22.62
N SER A 790 -10.13 21.13 -23.87
CA SER A 790 -11.35 21.88 -24.18
C SER A 790 -12.49 20.88 -24.34
N SER A 791 -13.26 20.70 -23.27
CA SER A 791 -14.62 20.19 -23.34
C SER A 791 -15.44 21.09 -24.27
N LEU A 792 -15.82 20.57 -25.45
CA LEU A 792 -16.72 21.26 -26.37
C LEU A 792 -18.15 21.31 -25.76
N PRO A 793 -18.90 22.41 -25.93
CA PRO A 793 -20.32 22.42 -25.59
C PRO A 793 -21.10 21.39 -26.45
N PRO A 794 -22.20 20.80 -25.93
CA PRO A 794 -22.86 19.62 -26.52
C PRO A 794 -23.49 19.80 -27.90
N THR A 795 -23.49 21.01 -28.46
CA THR A 795 -24.16 21.34 -29.72
C THR A 795 -23.24 21.39 -30.94
N ALA A 796 -21.95 21.06 -30.80
CA ALA A 796 -20.95 21.23 -31.88
C ALA A 796 -20.21 19.94 -32.31
N GLU A 797 -20.74 18.74 -32.04
CA GLU A 797 -20.16 17.54 -32.64
C GLU A 797 -20.50 17.44 -34.14
N LEU A 798 -19.52 17.77 -34.98
CA LEU A 798 -19.54 17.48 -36.40
C LEU A 798 -19.38 15.97 -36.60
N SER A 799 -20.18 15.38 -37.49
CA SER A 799 -20.05 13.96 -37.80
C SER A 799 -18.72 13.68 -38.51
N PRO A 800 -18.21 12.43 -38.51
CA PRO A 800 -16.99 12.07 -39.24
C PRO A 800 -17.04 12.45 -40.72
N GLY A 801 -18.21 12.34 -41.36
CA GLY A 801 -18.43 12.80 -42.75
C GLY A 801 -18.35 14.32 -42.91
N GLU A 802 -18.89 15.07 -41.94
CA GLU A 802 -18.81 16.55 -41.92
C GLU A 802 -17.37 17.03 -41.67
N LEU A 803 -16.61 16.37 -40.79
CA LEU A 803 -15.20 16.66 -40.56
C LEU A 803 -14.35 16.39 -41.80
N ARG A 804 -14.61 15.30 -42.52
CA ARG A 804 -13.94 15.01 -43.81
C ARG A 804 -14.20 16.13 -44.82
N VAL A 805 -15.44 16.59 -44.97
CA VAL A 805 -15.77 17.71 -45.87
C VAL A 805 -15.16 19.04 -45.40
N LEU A 806 -15.16 19.31 -44.08
CA LEU A 806 -14.59 20.51 -43.48
C LEU A 806 -13.09 20.67 -43.81
N ARG A 807 -12.33 19.56 -43.87
CA ARG A 807 -10.90 19.56 -44.23
C ARG A 807 -10.59 20.06 -45.63
N TYR A 808 -11.54 19.92 -46.57
CA TYR A 808 -11.36 20.43 -47.94
C TYR A 808 -11.80 21.89 -48.11
N LEU A 809 -12.52 22.47 -47.15
CA LEU A 809 -13.01 23.85 -47.26
C LEU A 809 -11.93 24.93 -47.37
N PRO A 810 -10.74 24.80 -46.76
CA PRO A 810 -9.64 25.75 -46.95
C PRO A 810 -9.02 25.75 -48.36
N THR A 811 -9.28 24.74 -49.18
CA THR A 811 -8.77 24.65 -50.56
C THR A 811 -9.63 25.46 -51.54
N ASN A 812 -9.19 25.62 -52.79
CA ASN A 812 -9.99 26.21 -53.87
C ASN A 812 -10.90 25.20 -54.61
N LEU A 813 -10.98 23.95 -54.12
CA LEU A 813 -11.78 22.91 -54.77
C LEU A 813 -13.28 23.26 -54.75
N SER A 814 -13.91 23.10 -55.90
CA SER A 814 -15.35 23.19 -56.09
C SER A 814 -16.08 22.02 -55.42
N ARG A 815 -17.40 22.14 -55.24
CA ARG A 815 -18.20 21.07 -54.63
C ARG A 815 -18.13 19.76 -55.42
N HIS A 816 -18.01 19.84 -56.74
CA HIS A 816 -17.87 18.67 -57.61
C HIS A 816 -16.50 17.99 -57.44
N GLU A 817 -15.44 18.76 -57.27
CA GLU A 817 -14.10 18.21 -57.05
C GLU A 817 -13.97 17.61 -55.65
N ILE A 818 -14.53 18.24 -54.62
CA ILE A 818 -14.58 17.68 -53.26
C ILE A 818 -15.39 16.37 -53.25
N ALA A 819 -16.49 16.32 -53.99
CA ALA A 819 -17.30 15.11 -54.17
C ALA A 819 -16.48 13.98 -54.83
N GLY A 820 -15.70 14.30 -55.86
CA GLY A 820 -14.78 13.36 -56.50
C GLY A 820 -13.69 12.83 -55.56
N GLN A 821 -13.07 13.71 -54.77
CA GLN A 821 -12.03 13.34 -53.79
C GLN A 821 -12.56 12.47 -52.65
N LEU A 822 -13.84 12.63 -52.29
CA LEU A 822 -14.47 11.88 -51.21
C LEU A 822 -15.29 10.68 -51.70
N TYR A 823 -15.33 10.41 -53.01
CA TYR A 823 -16.13 9.35 -53.64
C TYR A 823 -17.62 9.39 -53.24
N VAL A 824 -18.19 10.60 -53.16
CA VAL A 824 -19.61 10.82 -52.81
C VAL A 824 -20.29 11.72 -53.84
N SER A 825 -21.62 11.81 -53.82
CA SER A 825 -22.33 12.70 -54.74
C SER A 825 -22.15 14.20 -54.40
N PRO A 826 -22.19 15.12 -55.38
CA PRO A 826 -22.18 16.57 -55.13
C PRO A 826 -23.34 17.05 -54.24
N ASN A 827 -24.47 16.32 -54.25
CA ASN A 827 -25.61 16.58 -53.36
C ASN A 827 -25.28 16.23 -51.90
N THR A 828 -24.54 15.15 -51.67
CA THR A 828 -24.05 14.74 -50.34
C THR A 828 -23.13 15.80 -49.76
N ILE A 829 -22.21 16.35 -50.56
CA ILE A 829 -21.35 17.48 -50.16
C ILE A 829 -22.18 18.72 -49.81
N SER A 830 -23.20 19.04 -50.60
CA SER A 830 -24.07 20.19 -50.34
C SER A 830 -24.84 20.06 -49.02
N THR A 831 -25.28 18.84 -48.67
CA THR A 831 -25.92 18.53 -47.38
C THR A 831 -24.93 18.67 -46.23
N HIS A 832 -23.73 18.10 -46.33
CA HIS A 832 -22.70 18.25 -45.30
C HIS A 832 -22.28 19.70 -45.09
N LEU A 833 -22.12 20.49 -46.15
CA LEU A 833 -21.81 21.92 -46.04
C LEU A 833 -22.90 22.70 -45.32
N ARG A 834 -24.17 22.40 -45.58
CA ARG A 834 -25.29 23.03 -44.89
C ARG A 834 -25.27 22.71 -43.39
N ASN A 835 -25.02 21.45 -43.03
CA ASN A 835 -24.93 21.03 -41.64
C ASN A 835 -23.71 21.61 -40.92
N ILE A 836 -22.54 21.65 -41.58
CA ILE A 836 -21.33 22.29 -41.08
C ILE A 836 -21.61 23.76 -40.78
N TYR A 837 -22.24 24.49 -41.72
CA TYR A 837 -22.55 25.90 -41.54
C TYR A 837 -23.56 26.13 -40.40
N ALA A 838 -24.58 25.28 -40.29
CA ALA A 838 -25.55 25.34 -39.20
C ALA A 838 -24.91 25.07 -37.84
N LYS A 839 -24.10 24.00 -37.72
CA LYS A 839 -23.43 23.60 -36.47
C LYS A 839 -22.34 24.58 -36.04
N LEU A 840 -21.62 25.18 -36.99
CA LEU A 840 -20.63 26.22 -36.72
C LEU A 840 -21.24 27.63 -36.60
N GLN A 841 -22.54 27.79 -36.83
CA GLN A 841 -23.27 29.07 -36.82
C GLN A 841 -22.68 30.13 -37.77
N VAL A 842 -22.32 29.72 -38.98
CA VAL A 842 -21.70 30.55 -40.03
C VAL A 842 -22.53 30.50 -41.31
N ARG A 843 -22.31 31.45 -42.23
CA ARG A 843 -23.13 31.59 -43.45
C ARG A 843 -22.38 31.33 -44.75
N ASP A 844 -21.05 31.27 -44.70
CA ASP A 844 -20.20 31.17 -45.89
C ASP A 844 -18.93 30.35 -45.62
N ARG A 845 -18.28 29.92 -46.70
CA ARG A 845 -17.09 29.06 -46.70
C ARG A 845 -15.93 29.68 -45.91
N SER A 846 -15.70 30.98 -46.06
CA SER A 846 -14.58 31.67 -45.42
C SER A 846 -14.81 31.85 -43.92
N SER A 847 -16.05 32.13 -43.51
CA SER A 847 -16.45 32.18 -42.10
C SER A 847 -16.40 30.80 -41.44
N ALA A 848 -16.78 29.74 -42.15
CA ALA A 848 -16.67 28.37 -41.66
C ALA A 848 -15.22 27.95 -41.43
N VAL A 849 -14.32 28.24 -42.36
CA VAL A 849 -12.88 27.96 -42.20
C VAL A 849 -12.30 28.75 -41.02
N ARG A 850 -12.65 30.03 -40.87
CA ARG A 850 -12.19 30.86 -39.75
C ARG A 850 -12.68 30.32 -38.40
N ARG A 851 -13.98 30.03 -38.29
CA ARG A 851 -14.58 29.51 -37.06
C ARG A 851 -14.06 28.11 -36.71
N ALA A 852 -13.85 27.26 -37.70
CA ALA A 852 -13.22 25.96 -37.51
C ALA A 852 -11.75 26.07 -37.07
N ARG A 853 -11.01 27.11 -37.49
CA ARG A 853 -9.66 27.40 -36.97
C ARG A 853 -9.68 27.88 -35.53
N GLU A 854 -10.61 28.76 -35.17
CA GLU A 854 -10.81 29.21 -33.78
C GLU A 854 -11.16 28.04 -32.85
N LEU A 855 -11.95 27.09 -33.33
CA LEU A 855 -12.34 25.88 -32.61
C LEU A 855 -11.31 24.74 -32.73
N ARG A 856 -10.12 24.98 -33.29
CA ARG A 856 -9.03 24.00 -33.52
C ARG A 856 -9.43 22.76 -34.33
N LEU A 857 -10.51 22.83 -35.11
CA LEU A 857 -10.95 21.78 -36.04
C LEU A 857 -10.17 21.83 -37.37
N LEU A 858 -9.51 22.94 -37.67
CA LEU A 858 -8.61 23.16 -38.80
C LEU A 858 -7.38 23.94 -38.34
N ALA A 859 -6.21 23.69 -38.95
CA ALA A 859 -4.96 24.38 -38.59
C ALA A 859 -5.01 25.90 -38.86
N ALA A 860 -4.39 26.69 -37.97
CA ALA A 860 -4.32 28.14 -38.07
C ALA A 860 -3.51 28.55 -39.31
N GLY A 861 -4.13 29.28 -40.24
CA GLY A 861 -3.43 29.82 -41.42
C GLY A 861 -2.51 30.97 -41.03
N ARG A 862 -1.26 30.97 -41.51
CA ARG A 862 -0.35 32.13 -41.38
C ARG A 862 -1.02 33.36 -41.99
N ARG A 863 -1.09 34.46 -41.23
CA ARG A 863 -1.40 35.79 -41.77
C ARG A 863 -0.25 36.20 -42.70
N THR A 864 -0.50 36.19 -44.01
CA THR A 864 0.32 36.91 -44.97
C THR A 864 0.20 38.41 -44.67
N LYS A 865 1.34 39.08 -44.50
CA LYS A 865 1.46 40.53 -44.70
C LYS A 865 1.76 40.78 -46.16
#